data_AF-A0A5C7VBY4-F1
#
_entry.id   AF-A0A5C7VBY4-F1
#
_cell.length_a   1.000
_cell.length_b   1.000
_cell.length_c   1.000
_cell.angle_alpha   90.00
_cell.angle_beta   90.00
_cell.angle_gamma   90.00
#
_symmetry.space_group_name_H-M   'P 1'
#
loop_
_entity.id
_entity.type
_entity.pdbx_description
1 polymer ?
#
loop_
_entity_poly.entity_id
_entity_poly.type
_entity_poly.pdbx_seq_one_letter_code
_entity_poly.pdbx_strand_id
1 'polypeptide(L)'
;MYDQPHSDYTAWIQGIWQRVVKFSDLITYANQKNFPSSLAAVLYQTWLKRNHTTDDVFAWFNLGVSLFSEKDFIGAREAYEAALAIKPNFIAARFNLGLIYERLNNTQAALAQWKQVEETANSAVPDDLAILVLALNSTGRLQETLKQYQLACEALEKSLLLKPNQSDVIHHLIFMRQKQCRWPIYESVGATGESALRKATSALAMLNISDDPYTQLEGALNYSRAKIPTDLPRLAPPNGYQHKKIRIAYCSGDFCTHPVAMLTVELFEQHDKDKFEIYAFCWSPNDGSNLRQRIIQGVDHYIPIHELNEADSARLIREYEIDILVDLHGQTSNARIQMLAHRPAPIQVTYLGLPATTGLPCIDYVIADRFLIPQEYANFYSEKPLYMPDIYQVSDRKREISSAPTRESCGLPKNKFVFCSFNNNHKYTLEVFTTWMNILRRVPESVLWLLADNPWAKSNLKKQAELQGIDPTRLIFAKRTLPADYLARYHVADLFLDTFPFNAGTTANDSLWVGLPVLTLCGRSFASRMAGALLTTADLPELITYDLKFYEDKAVELAQNPKVLKKLRKKLADAKINSPLFDTTRFARNLETHYTNLVAAFNYQVSSVQSTKQAASVSEQPQKLKQLTDIVIKAEKLQAQDDIISAIQTYHQWIKYSCSKDKWIAWFNLGALLSSSGDLTGAEQAFQVVLQQQPGFIQARKALELLHSCMPKSKQLCSENDKNALGFWKCVTSETKKPLVAHS
;
A
#
# COMPACT_ATOMS: atom_id res chain seq x y z
N MET A 1 21.44 -25.91 -13.71
CA MET A 1 22.20 -26.16 -12.47
C MET A 1 21.45 -27.17 -11.60
N TYR A 2 21.05 -28.31 -12.17
CA TYR A 2 20.33 -29.39 -11.48
C TYR A 2 21.12 -30.67 -11.71
N ASP A 3 21.99 -31.00 -10.77
CA ASP A 3 22.45 -32.36 -10.44
C ASP A 3 23.52 -32.25 -9.36
N GLN A 4 23.08 -32.31 -8.11
CA GLN A 4 23.91 -32.84 -7.02
C GLN A 4 23.08 -34.01 -6.47
N PRO A 5 23.43 -35.27 -6.79
CA PRO A 5 22.71 -36.40 -6.24
C PRO A 5 23.04 -36.47 -4.75
N HIS A 6 22.03 -36.60 -3.89
CA HIS A 6 22.22 -37.03 -2.50
C HIS A 6 22.73 -38.49 -2.49
N SER A 7 23.96 -38.71 -2.98
CA SER A 7 24.54 -40.01 -3.27
C SER A 7 24.65 -40.92 -2.05
N ASP A 8 24.49 -40.35 -0.86
CA ASP A 8 24.54 -41.04 0.43
C ASP A 8 23.15 -41.31 1.04
N TYR A 9 22.07 -40.84 0.42
CA TYR A 9 20.71 -40.92 1.00
C TYR A 9 20.28 -42.36 1.35
N THR A 10 20.58 -43.32 0.48
CA THR A 10 20.28 -44.73 0.72
C THR A 10 21.09 -45.30 1.89
N ALA A 11 22.35 -44.88 2.05
CA ALA A 11 23.18 -45.31 3.18
C ALA A 11 22.64 -44.76 4.51
N TRP A 12 22.14 -43.52 4.51
CA TRP A 12 21.44 -42.96 5.69
C TRP A 12 20.19 -43.76 6.06
N ILE A 13 19.33 -44.10 5.08
CA ILE A 13 18.17 -44.98 5.35
C ILE A 13 18.61 -46.32 5.94
N GLN A 14 19.61 -46.97 5.34
CA GLN A 14 20.11 -48.26 5.82
C GLN A 14 20.71 -48.15 7.23
N GLY A 15 21.50 -47.10 7.50
CA GLY A 15 22.10 -46.86 8.80
C GLY A 15 21.06 -46.62 9.90
N ILE A 16 20.01 -45.85 9.60
CA ILE A 16 18.88 -45.65 10.52
C ILE A 16 18.15 -46.96 10.76
N TRP A 17 17.92 -47.75 9.70
CA TRP A 17 17.24 -49.05 9.80
C TRP A 17 18.02 -50.07 10.63
N GLN A 18 19.35 -50.05 10.49
CA GLN A 18 20.29 -50.87 11.26
C GLN A 18 20.58 -50.31 12.66
N ARG A 19 20.02 -49.14 13.02
CA ARG A 19 20.18 -48.47 14.31
C ARG A 19 21.62 -48.06 14.64
N VAL A 20 22.40 -47.69 13.62
CA VAL A 20 23.81 -47.26 13.78
C VAL A 20 24.01 -45.74 13.63
N VAL A 21 22.94 -45.01 13.30
CA VAL A 21 22.94 -43.55 13.17
C VAL A 21 22.46 -42.90 14.48
N LYS A 22 23.15 -41.85 14.94
CA LYS A 22 22.66 -41.04 16.07
C LYS A 22 21.64 -40.02 15.59
N PHE A 23 20.66 -39.70 16.42
CA PHE A 23 19.61 -38.75 16.05
C PHE A 23 20.15 -37.34 15.73
N SER A 24 21.18 -36.89 16.46
CA SER A 24 21.88 -35.62 16.19
C SER A 24 22.41 -35.52 14.77
N ASP A 25 22.95 -36.64 14.26
CA ASP A 25 23.57 -36.71 12.95
C ASP A 25 22.48 -36.72 11.87
N LEU A 26 21.36 -37.42 12.14
CA LEU A 26 20.18 -37.39 11.30
C LEU A 26 19.60 -35.98 11.13
N ILE A 27 19.42 -35.23 12.24
CA ILE A 27 18.94 -33.84 12.18
C ILE A 27 19.89 -33.01 11.32
N THR A 28 21.20 -33.13 11.56
CA THR A 28 22.21 -32.35 10.85
C THR A 28 22.18 -32.63 9.35
N TYR A 29 22.03 -33.90 8.96
CA TYR A 29 21.90 -34.32 7.57
C TYR A 29 20.61 -33.81 6.92
N ALA A 30 19.47 -33.98 7.59
CA ALA A 30 18.16 -33.58 7.07
C ALA A 30 17.97 -32.04 7.01
N ASN A 31 18.73 -31.27 7.79
CA ASN A 31 18.69 -29.80 7.82
C ASN A 31 19.71 -29.12 6.89
N GLN A 32 20.40 -29.87 6.04
CA GLN A 32 21.30 -29.28 5.05
C GLN A 32 20.55 -28.32 4.13
N LYS A 33 21.25 -27.26 3.69
CA LYS A 33 20.67 -26.25 2.80
C LYS A 33 20.21 -26.92 1.49
N ASN A 34 18.96 -26.67 1.11
CA ASN A 34 18.30 -27.26 -0.08
C ASN A 34 18.05 -28.78 0.01
N PHE A 35 18.07 -29.39 1.19
CA PHE A 35 17.66 -30.79 1.34
C PHE A 35 16.14 -30.94 1.08
N PRO A 36 15.70 -31.88 0.21
CA PRO A 36 14.27 -32.04 -0.09
C PRO A 36 13.45 -32.47 1.13
N SER A 37 12.36 -31.76 1.43
CA SER A 37 11.51 -32.06 2.59
C SER A 37 10.87 -33.46 2.50
N SER A 38 10.48 -33.89 1.30
CA SER A 38 10.03 -35.27 1.04
C SER A 38 11.05 -36.34 1.44
N LEU A 39 12.33 -36.13 1.16
CA LEU A 39 13.40 -37.05 1.56
C LEU A 39 13.64 -37.02 3.07
N ALA A 40 13.55 -35.84 3.70
CA ALA A 40 13.67 -35.70 5.15
C ALA A 40 12.51 -36.42 5.87
N ALA A 41 11.29 -36.30 5.35
CA ALA A 41 10.12 -37.00 5.90
C ALA A 41 10.33 -38.52 5.95
N VAL A 42 10.84 -39.11 4.86
CA VAL A 42 11.14 -40.55 4.80
C VAL A 42 12.21 -40.96 5.82
N LEU A 43 13.24 -40.14 6.04
CA LEU A 43 14.27 -40.42 7.04
C LEU A 43 13.69 -40.44 8.47
N TYR A 44 12.86 -39.45 8.82
CA TYR A 44 12.20 -39.42 10.13
C TYR A 44 11.18 -40.54 10.30
N GLN A 45 10.40 -40.88 9.27
CA GLN A 45 9.51 -42.06 9.30
C GLN A 45 10.30 -43.36 9.50
N THR A 46 11.46 -43.49 8.86
CA THR A 46 12.36 -44.65 9.02
C THR A 46 12.89 -44.72 10.45
N TRP A 47 13.29 -43.58 11.03
CA TRP A 47 13.72 -43.48 12.42
C TRP A 47 12.62 -43.98 13.38
N LEU A 48 11.42 -43.39 13.27
CA LEU A 48 10.27 -43.66 14.13
C LEU A 48 9.78 -45.11 14.04
N LYS A 49 9.99 -45.78 12.90
CA LYS A 49 9.65 -47.20 12.71
C LYS A 49 10.66 -48.15 13.36
N ARG A 50 11.89 -47.71 13.63
CA ARG A 50 13.00 -48.62 13.94
C ARG A 50 13.73 -48.35 15.25
N ASN A 51 13.89 -47.11 15.69
CA ASN A 51 14.80 -46.76 16.77
C ASN A 51 14.11 -46.60 18.13
N HIS A 52 12.84 -46.15 18.17
CA HIS A 52 12.02 -45.99 19.38
C HIS A 52 12.80 -45.45 20.61
N THR A 53 13.24 -44.19 20.54
CA THR A 53 14.08 -43.57 21.58
C THR A 53 13.39 -42.38 22.26
N THR A 54 14.05 -41.81 23.28
CA THR A 54 13.61 -40.53 23.89
C THR A 54 13.60 -39.37 22.89
N ASP A 55 14.28 -39.50 21.75
CA ASP A 55 14.33 -38.48 20.70
C ASP A 55 13.12 -38.54 19.75
N ASP A 56 12.26 -39.55 19.88
CA ASP A 56 11.08 -39.73 19.02
C ASP A 56 10.17 -38.49 19.03
N VAL A 57 10.09 -37.75 20.14
CA VAL A 57 9.37 -36.47 20.22
C VAL A 57 9.87 -35.46 19.19
N PHE A 58 11.18 -35.37 18.99
CA PHE A 58 11.81 -34.47 18.03
C PHE A 58 11.75 -35.03 16.61
N ALA A 59 11.81 -36.35 16.45
CA ALA A 59 11.61 -37.00 15.16
C ALA A 59 10.19 -36.78 14.62
N TRP A 60 9.16 -36.93 15.47
CA TRP A 60 7.77 -36.60 15.14
C TRP A 60 7.59 -35.11 14.80
N PHE A 61 8.19 -34.21 15.58
CA PHE A 61 8.13 -32.78 15.28
C PHE A 61 8.77 -32.42 13.94
N ASN A 62 9.98 -32.92 13.66
CA ASN A 62 10.67 -32.65 12.39
C ASN A 62 10.00 -33.34 11.19
N LEU A 63 9.38 -34.50 11.40
CA LEU A 63 8.50 -35.11 10.41
C LEU A 63 7.32 -34.19 10.07
N GLY A 64 6.65 -33.64 11.10
CA GLY A 64 5.56 -32.68 10.90
C GLY A 64 5.99 -31.44 10.11
N VAL A 65 7.17 -30.89 10.39
CA VAL A 65 7.74 -29.76 9.64
C VAL A 65 7.97 -30.14 8.18
N SER A 66 8.52 -31.33 7.92
CA SER A 66 8.81 -31.81 6.57
C SER A 66 7.52 -32.02 5.76
N LEU A 67 6.50 -32.63 6.37
CA LEU A 67 5.19 -32.88 5.74
C LEU A 67 4.43 -31.57 5.49
N PHE A 68 4.53 -30.58 6.38
CA PHE A 68 3.97 -29.25 6.16
C PHE A 68 4.54 -28.60 4.89
N SER A 69 5.85 -28.69 4.67
CA SER A 69 6.50 -28.16 3.47
C SER A 69 6.04 -28.84 2.18
N GLU A 70 5.73 -30.13 2.24
CA GLU A 70 5.15 -30.92 1.14
C GLU A 70 3.62 -30.73 1.00
N LYS A 71 3.02 -29.83 1.79
CA LYS A 71 1.56 -29.58 1.85
C LYS A 71 0.72 -30.80 2.27
N ASP A 72 1.34 -31.83 2.87
CA ASP A 72 0.61 -32.92 3.53
C ASP A 72 0.18 -32.47 4.94
N PHE A 73 -0.88 -31.66 4.97
CA PHE A 73 -1.39 -31.08 6.22
C PHE A 73 -1.99 -32.13 7.17
N ILE A 74 -2.47 -33.26 6.65
CA ILE A 74 -3.04 -34.34 7.46
C ILE A 74 -1.90 -35.11 8.14
N GLY A 75 -0.90 -35.54 7.38
CA GLY A 75 0.27 -36.22 7.94
C GLY A 75 1.04 -35.32 8.91
N ALA A 76 1.18 -34.03 8.61
CA ALA A 76 1.79 -33.07 9.53
C ALA A 76 1.01 -32.91 10.84
N ARG A 77 -0.33 -32.89 10.78
CA ARG A 77 -1.20 -32.88 11.98
C ARG A 77 -0.90 -34.08 12.86
N GLU A 78 -0.94 -35.28 12.29
CA GLU A 78 -0.76 -36.55 13.00
C GLU A 78 0.63 -36.63 13.64
N ALA A 79 1.66 -36.16 12.93
CA ALA A 79 3.01 -36.10 13.46
C ALA A 79 3.14 -35.14 14.66
N TYR A 80 2.54 -33.95 14.61
CA TYR A 80 2.55 -33.04 15.76
C TYR A 80 1.72 -33.56 16.94
N GLU A 81 0.58 -34.21 16.69
CA GLU A 81 -0.23 -34.86 17.72
C GLU A 81 0.53 -36.00 18.40
N ALA A 82 1.28 -36.80 17.64
CA ALA A 82 2.17 -37.83 18.18
C ALA A 82 3.30 -37.24 19.04
N ALA A 83 3.92 -36.13 18.61
CA ALA A 83 4.92 -35.43 19.43
C ALA A 83 4.31 -34.92 20.76
N LEU A 84 3.10 -34.38 20.72
CA LEU A 84 2.40 -33.86 21.90
C LEU A 84 1.89 -34.97 22.83
N ALA A 85 1.60 -36.17 22.30
CA ALA A 85 1.27 -37.33 23.12
C ALA A 85 2.46 -37.79 23.98
N ILE A 86 3.69 -37.65 23.47
CA ILE A 86 4.93 -37.95 24.21
C ILE A 86 5.30 -36.80 25.17
N LYS A 87 5.22 -35.55 24.69
CA LYS A 87 5.56 -34.35 25.47
C LYS A 87 4.43 -33.30 25.37
N PRO A 88 3.43 -33.33 26.27
CA PRO A 88 2.29 -32.40 26.22
C PRO A 88 2.66 -30.91 26.27
N ASN A 89 3.74 -30.54 26.96
CA ASN A 89 4.18 -29.15 27.07
C ASN A 89 5.14 -28.72 25.95
N PHE A 90 5.20 -29.45 24.82
CA PHE A 90 6.06 -29.08 23.70
C PHE A 90 5.46 -27.95 22.86
N ILE A 91 5.65 -26.71 23.32
CA ILE A 91 5.00 -25.52 22.73
C ILE A 91 5.33 -25.30 21.25
N ALA A 92 6.49 -25.72 20.76
CA ALA A 92 6.85 -25.60 19.34
C ALA A 92 5.95 -26.49 18.46
N ALA A 93 5.74 -27.75 18.85
CA ALA A 93 4.81 -28.66 18.17
C ALA A 93 3.37 -28.13 18.24
N ARG A 94 3.00 -27.55 19.39
CA ARG A 94 1.66 -26.98 19.61
C ARG A 94 1.39 -25.76 18.74
N PHE A 95 2.35 -24.84 18.63
CA PHE A 95 2.24 -23.69 17.74
C PHE A 95 2.06 -24.11 16.27
N ASN A 96 2.87 -25.06 15.80
CA ASN A 96 2.78 -25.57 14.42
C ASN A 96 1.49 -26.35 14.16
N LEU A 97 0.98 -27.10 15.15
CA LEU A 97 -0.34 -27.73 15.07
C LEU A 97 -1.46 -26.68 14.90
N GLY A 98 -1.33 -25.52 15.54
CA GLY A 98 -2.23 -24.39 15.31
C GLY A 98 -2.20 -23.88 13.86
N LEU A 99 -1.01 -23.76 13.24
CA LEU A 99 -0.87 -23.40 11.82
C LEU A 99 -1.51 -24.45 10.90
N ILE A 100 -1.38 -25.74 11.23
CA ILE A 100 -2.03 -26.83 10.50
C ILE A 100 -3.55 -26.71 10.58
N TYR A 101 -4.10 -26.54 11.78
CA TYR A 101 -5.55 -26.37 11.94
C TYR A 101 -6.08 -25.16 11.17
N GLU A 102 -5.32 -24.07 11.14
CA GLU A 102 -5.68 -22.91 10.31
C GLU A 102 -5.68 -23.24 8.81
N ARG A 103 -4.66 -23.96 8.30
CA ARG A 103 -4.61 -24.39 6.89
C ARG A 103 -5.76 -25.32 6.52
N LEU A 104 -6.23 -26.13 7.47
CA LEU A 104 -7.40 -26.98 7.35
C LEU A 104 -8.73 -26.24 7.60
N ASN A 105 -8.71 -24.91 7.70
CA ASN A 105 -9.86 -24.04 8.00
C ASN A 105 -10.57 -24.35 9.34
N ASN A 106 -9.93 -25.08 10.26
CA ASN A 106 -10.42 -25.30 11.61
C ASN A 106 -9.91 -24.20 12.55
N THR A 107 -10.53 -23.03 12.43
CA THR A 107 -10.09 -21.81 13.13
C THR A 107 -10.19 -21.91 14.65
N GLN A 108 -11.22 -22.60 15.17
CA GLN A 108 -11.39 -22.81 16.61
C GLN A 108 -10.28 -23.69 17.18
N ALA A 109 -9.92 -24.77 16.50
CA ALA A 109 -8.82 -25.62 16.94
C ALA A 109 -7.47 -24.88 16.85
N ALA A 110 -7.24 -24.08 15.82
CA ALA A 110 -6.04 -23.24 15.70
C ALA A 110 -5.88 -22.29 16.90
N LEU A 111 -6.94 -21.54 17.20
CA LEU A 111 -6.97 -20.62 18.36
C LEU A 111 -6.79 -21.36 19.69
N ALA A 112 -7.36 -22.55 19.84
CA ALA A 112 -7.20 -23.36 21.05
C ALA A 112 -5.73 -23.79 21.24
N GLN A 113 -5.02 -24.18 20.17
CA GLN A 113 -3.60 -24.54 20.28
C GLN A 113 -2.74 -23.34 20.66
N TRP A 114 -2.94 -22.16 20.06
CA TRP A 114 -2.18 -20.97 20.40
C TRP A 114 -2.49 -20.43 21.80
N LYS A 115 -3.73 -20.56 22.27
CA LYS A 115 -4.07 -20.26 23.67
C LYS A 115 -3.32 -21.15 24.65
N GLN A 116 -3.19 -22.44 24.36
CA GLN A 116 -2.40 -23.35 25.19
C GLN A 116 -0.89 -23.00 25.18
N VAL A 117 -0.36 -22.48 24.06
CA VAL A 117 0.99 -21.90 24.02
C VAL A 117 1.08 -20.70 24.96
N GLU A 118 0.10 -19.79 24.93
CA GLU A 118 0.04 -18.63 25.84
C GLU A 118 0.03 -19.04 27.32
N GLU A 119 -0.69 -20.10 27.68
CA GLU A 119 -0.80 -20.59 29.06
C GLU A 119 0.45 -21.33 29.55
N THR A 120 1.25 -21.90 28.65
CA THR A 120 2.36 -22.81 29.01
C THR A 120 3.75 -22.19 28.84
N ALA A 121 3.92 -21.26 27.90
CA ALA A 121 5.22 -20.69 27.56
C ALA A 121 5.84 -19.90 28.72
N ASN A 122 7.13 -20.11 29.00
CA ASN A 122 7.85 -19.31 29.98
C ASN A 122 8.53 -18.12 29.29
N SER A 123 8.00 -16.92 29.49
CA SER A 123 8.54 -15.69 28.87
C SER A 123 9.97 -15.34 29.29
N ALA A 124 10.51 -15.94 30.35
CA ALA A 124 11.92 -15.80 30.74
C ALA A 124 12.87 -16.64 29.87
N VAL A 125 12.36 -17.63 29.15
CA VAL A 125 13.13 -18.47 28.22
C VAL A 125 13.04 -17.85 26.81
N PRO A 126 14.16 -17.45 26.17
CA PRO A 126 14.13 -16.75 24.89
C PRO A 126 13.39 -17.48 23.76
N ASP A 127 13.57 -18.80 23.65
CA ASP A 127 12.92 -19.62 22.62
C ASP A 127 11.40 -19.71 22.84
N ASP A 128 10.97 -19.88 24.10
CA ASP A 128 9.56 -19.87 24.48
C ASP A 128 8.92 -18.51 24.22
N LEU A 129 9.62 -17.42 24.56
CA LEU A 129 9.17 -16.05 24.28
C LEU A 129 8.98 -15.83 22.77
N ALA A 130 9.89 -16.33 21.93
CA ALA A 130 9.78 -16.22 20.48
C ALA A 130 8.52 -16.95 19.96
N ILE A 131 8.26 -18.17 20.44
CA ILE A 131 7.08 -18.97 20.06
C ILE A 131 5.79 -18.31 20.57
N LEU A 132 5.79 -17.80 21.81
CA LEU A 132 4.66 -17.07 22.39
C LEU A 132 4.29 -15.85 21.55
N VAL A 133 5.28 -15.04 21.15
CA VAL A 133 5.06 -13.88 20.28
C VAL A 133 4.46 -14.31 18.92
N LEU A 134 4.95 -15.40 18.32
CA LEU A 134 4.39 -15.94 17.08
C LEU A 134 2.94 -16.43 17.25
N ALA A 135 2.62 -17.08 18.36
CA ALA A 135 1.27 -17.55 18.68
C ALA A 135 0.29 -16.37 18.88
N LEU A 136 0.71 -15.30 19.57
CA LEU A 136 -0.09 -14.09 19.74
C LEU A 136 -0.30 -13.35 18.42
N ASN A 137 0.75 -13.24 17.59
CA ASN A 137 0.64 -12.63 16.26
C ASN A 137 -0.33 -13.42 15.35
N SER A 138 -0.24 -14.75 15.37
CA SER A 138 -1.12 -15.64 14.61
C SER A 138 -2.57 -15.55 15.10
N THR A 139 -2.76 -15.50 16.43
CA THR A 139 -4.07 -15.28 17.06
C THR A 139 -4.67 -13.94 16.63
N GLY A 140 -3.90 -12.86 16.71
CA GLY A 140 -4.35 -11.53 16.29
C GLY A 140 -4.78 -11.49 14.82
N ARG A 141 -3.95 -12.02 13.91
CA ARG A 141 -4.25 -12.11 12.47
C ARG A 141 -5.47 -12.95 12.16
N LEU A 142 -5.62 -14.11 12.80
CA LEU A 142 -6.77 -14.99 12.59
C LEU A 142 -8.05 -14.34 13.12
N GLN A 143 -8.00 -13.72 14.30
CA GLN A 143 -9.14 -12.98 14.86
C GLN A 143 -9.53 -11.79 13.98
N GLU A 144 -8.57 -11.07 13.37
CA GLU A 144 -8.86 -10.05 12.37
C GLU A 144 -9.62 -10.63 11.16
N THR A 145 -9.17 -11.78 10.65
CA THR A 145 -9.82 -12.49 9.52
C THR A 145 -11.26 -12.89 9.88
N LEU A 146 -11.48 -13.34 11.12
CA LEU A 146 -12.79 -13.64 11.68
C LEU A 146 -13.61 -12.40 12.08
N LYS A 147 -13.07 -11.19 11.83
CA LYS A 147 -13.66 -9.89 12.18
C LYS A 147 -13.94 -9.72 13.68
N GLN A 148 -13.20 -10.44 14.53
CA GLN A 148 -13.21 -10.29 15.98
C GLN A 148 -12.19 -9.22 16.40
N TYR A 149 -12.44 -7.97 16.00
CA TYR A 149 -11.43 -6.90 16.05
C TYR A 149 -10.94 -6.59 17.48
N GLN A 150 -11.81 -6.68 18.48
CA GLN A 150 -11.41 -6.48 19.88
C GLN A 150 -10.43 -7.57 20.35
N LEU A 151 -10.73 -8.84 20.09
CA LEU A 151 -9.85 -9.96 20.43
C LEU A 151 -8.53 -9.91 19.62
N ALA A 152 -8.60 -9.46 18.37
CA ALA A 152 -7.43 -9.21 17.55
C ALA A 152 -6.52 -8.15 18.19
N CYS A 153 -7.08 -7.00 18.58
CA CYS A 153 -6.34 -5.94 19.27
C CYS A 153 -5.72 -6.45 20.57
N GLU A 154 -6.44 -7.19 21.40
CA GLU A 154 -5.93 -7.71 22.67
C GLU A 154 -4.72 -8.63 22.48
N ALA A 155 -4.76 -9.54 21.50
CA ALA A 155 -3.64 -10.43 21.20
C ALA A 155 -2.42 -9.66 20.66
N LEU A 156 -2.64 -8.70 19.76
CA LEU A 156 -1.56 -7.87 19.18
C LEU A 156 -0.95 -6.93 20.24
N GLU A 157 -1.76 -6.35 21.13
CA GLU A 157 -1.29 -5.51 22.24
C GLU A 157 -0.44 -6.33 23.22
N LYS A 158 -0.87 -7.54 23.60
CA LYS A 158 -0.05 -8.48 24.39
C LYS A 158 1.28 -8.81 23.71
N SER A 159 1.26 -9.06 22.40
CA SER A 159 2.48 -9.30 21.62
C SER A 159 3.45 -8.11 21.67
N LEU A 160 2.95 -6.88 21.55
CA LEU A 160 3.77 -5.67 21.62
C LEU A 160 4.33 -5.38 23.01
N LEU A 161 3.63 -5.80 24.08
CA LEU A 161 4.15 -5.73 25.44
C LEU A 161 5.36 -6.65 25.64
N LEU A 162 5.36 -7.83 25.00
CA LEU A 162 6.44 -8.81 25.06
C LEU A 162 7.61 -8.46 24.14
N LYS A 163 7.31 -8.04 22.91
CA LYS A 163 8.30 -7.64 21.91
C LYS A 163 7.86 -6.33 21.25
N PRO A 164 8.45 -5.18 21.65
CA PRO A 164 8.08 -3.90 21.06
C PRO A 164 8.56 -3.79 19.59
N ASN A 165 8.04 -2.80 18.87
CA ASN A 165 8.49 -2.40 17.53
C ASN A 165 8.36 -3.48 16.43
N GLN A 166 7.32 -4.31 16.51
CA GLN A 166 6.96 -5.26 15.45
C GLN A 166 6.11 -4.57 14.37
N SER A 167 6.70 -4.14 13.25
CA SER A 167 5.99 -3.39 12.19
C SER A 167 4.74 -4.09 11.66
N ASP A 168 4.83 -5.40 11.40
CA ASP A 168 3.70 -6.23 10.95
C ASP A 168 2.64 -6.43 12.05
N VAL A 169 2.92 -6.17 13.33
CA VAL A 169 1.88 -6.20 14.38
C VAL A 169 1.22 -4.84 14.50
N ILE A 170 2.05 -3.79 14.48
CA ILE A 170 1.64 -2.40 14.62
C ILE A 170 0.65 -2.00 13.52
N HIS A 171 0.93 -2.34 12.26
CA HIS A 171 0.05 -1.93 11.15
C HIS A 171 -1.36 -2.54 11.24
N HIS A 172 -1.47 -3.78 11.72
CA HIS A 172 -2.73 -4.49 11.93
C HIS A 172 -3.47 -3.86 13.11
N LEU A 173 -2.78 -3.61 14.23
CA LEU A 173 -3.36 -2.96 15.41
C LEU A 173 -3.95 -1.58 15.08
N ILE A 174 -3.21 -0.74 14.35
CA ILE A 174 -3.67 0.60 13.94
C ILE A 174 -4.94 0.51 13.10
N PHE A 175 -4.94 -0.36 12.09
CA PHE A 175 -6.10 -0.51 11.21
C PHE A 175 -7.30 -1.09 11.96
N MET A 176 -7.10 -2.00 12.91
CA MET A 176 -8.19 -2.54 13.74
C MET A 176 -8.79 -1.48 14.66
N ARG A 177 -7.98 -0.57 15.22
CA ARG A 177 -8.49 0.57 16.00
C ARG A 177 -9.31 1.51 15.13
N GLN A 178 -8.86 1.79 13.91
CA GLN A 178 -9.64 2.58 12.93
C GLN A 178 -10.97 1.90 12.59
N LYS A 179 -10.96 0.59 12.27
CA LYS A 179 -12.18 -0.19 12.03
C LYS A 179 -13.13 -0.25 13.21
N GLN A 180 -12.67 0.03 14.43
CA GLN A 180 -13.53 0.07 15.61
C GLN A 180 -13.94 1.50 15.99
N CYS A 181 -13.48 2.53 15.27
CA CYS A 181 -13.59 3.93 15.69
C CYS A 181 -13.09 4.13 17.15
N ARG A 182 -12.03 3.41 17.53
CA ARG A 182 -11.40 3.48 18.85
C ARG A 182 -10.34 4.58 18.82
N TRP A 183 -10.70 5.77 19.29
CA TRP A 183 -9.79 6.92 19.37
C TRP A 183 -9.24 7.12 20.80
N PRO A 184 -7.99 7.60 20.96
CA PRO A 184 -7.03 7.94 19.89
C PRO A 184 -6.46 6.70 19.20
N ILE A 185 -6.17 6.80 17.89
CA ILE A 185 -5.64 5.65 17.11
C ILE A 185 -4.22 5.29 17.56
N TYR A 186 -3.37 6.32 17.71
CA TYR A 186 -1.97 6.19 18.16
C TYR A 186 -1.85 6.21 19.68
N GLU A 187 -2.49 5.25 20.34
CA GLU A 187 -2.27 4.99 21.78
C GLU A 187 -1.08 4.04 21.96
N SER A 188 -0.07 4.46 22.74
CA SER A 188 1.17 3.70 22.98
C SER A 188 0.90 2.36 23.68
N VAL A 189 1.71 1.35 23.40
CA VAL A 189 1.59 0.00 23.99
C VAL A 189 2.94 -0.44 24.56
N GLY A 190 3.06 -0.42 25.89
CA GLY A 190 4.33 -0.69 26.58
C GLY A 190 5.45 0.23 26.08
N ALA A 191 6.55 -0.36 25.63
CA ALA A 191 7.68 0.38 25.04
C ALA A 191 7.46 0.81 23.58
N THR A 192 6.35 0.42 22.94
CA THR A 192 5.99 0.85 21.59
C THR A 192 5.30 2.22 21.66
N GLY A 193 6.07 3.28 21.50
CA GLY A 193 5.58 4.66 21.51
C GLY A 193 4.93 5.11 20.19
N GLU A 194 4.27 6.27 20.21
CA GLU A 194 3.57 6.84 19.05
C GLU A 194 4.41 6.96 17.78
N SER A 195 5.70 7.32 17.90
CA SER A 195 6.59 7.46 16.74
C SER A 195 6.76 6.13 16.00
N ALA A 196 6.92 5.03 16.73
CA ALA A 196 6.99 3.69 16.14
C ALA A 196 5.66 3.30 15.49
N LEU A 197 4.53 3.64 16.12
CA LEU A 197 3.20 3.43 15.55
C LEU A 197 3.05 4.14 14.21
N ARG A 198 3.34 5.44 14.15
CA ARG A 198 3.25 6.25 12.93
C ARG A 198 4.14 5.73 11.81
N LYS A 199 5.38 5.34 12.13
CA LYS A 199 6.35 4.82 11.16
C LYS A 199 5.90 3.50 10.53
N ALA A 200 5.18 2.66 11.28
CA ALA A 200 4.71 1.36 10.83
C ALA A 200 3.25 1.37 10.34
N THR A 201 2.58 2.53 10.27
CA THR A 201 1.26 2.65 9.65
C THR A 201 1.32 2.20 8.18
N SER A 202 0.44 1.29 7.76
CA SER A 202 0.35 0.83 6.37
C SER A 202 -0.16 1.95 5.44
N ALA A 203 0.14 1.84 4.14
CA ALA A 203 -0.33 2.80 3.14
C ALA A 203 -1.85 3.04 3.20
N LEU A 204 -2.65 1.97 3.27
CA LEU A 204 -4.11 2.07 3.38
C LEU A 204 -4.58 2.73 4.69
N ALA A 205 -3.98 2.37 5.83
CA ALA A 205 -4.34 2.97 7.12
C ALA A 205 -3.91 4.44 7.21
N MET A 206 -2.83 4.83 6.52
CA MET A 206 -2.33 6.20 6.46
C MET A 206 -3.36 7.15 5.83
N LEU A 207 -4.13 6.69 4.84
CA LEU A 207 -5.16 7.49 4.16
C LEU A 207 -6.23 8.00 5.12
N ASN A 208 -6.50 7.27 6.21
CA ASN A 208 -7.50 7.66 7.21
C ASN A 208 -7.00 8.75 8.18
N ILE A 209 -5.68 9.03 8.24
CA ILE A 209 -5.11 9.91 9.27
C ILE A 209 -4.33 11.08 8.68
N SER A 210 -3.73 10.94 7.50
CA SER A 210 -2.91 11.99 6.89
C SER A 210 -3.45 12.45 5.56
N ASP A 211 -3.68 13.75 5.43
CA ASP A 211 -3.90 14.41 4.14
C ASP A 211 -2.58 14.87 3.47
N ASP A 212 -1.44 14.65 4.11
CA ASP A 212 -0.16 15.07 3.55
C ASP A 212 0.36 14.05 2.52
N PRO A 213 0.46 14.41 1.22
CA PRO A 213 0.88 13.46 0.18
C PRO A 213 2.31 12.96 0.37
N TYR A 214 3.20 13.77 0.94
CA TYR A 214 4.57 13.35 1.22
C TYR A 214 4.61 12.24 2.28
N THR A 215 3.85 12.39 3.37
CA THR A 215 3.72 11.35 4.40
C THR A 215 3.16 10.05 3.82
N GLN A 216 2.17 10.14 2.92
CA GLN A 216 1.63 8.95 2.23
C GLN A 216 2.68 8.28 1.33
N LEU A 217 3.47 9.05 0.58
CA LEU A 217 4.58 8.55 -0.22
C LEU A 217 5.65 7.86 0.62
N GLU A 218 6.06 8.48 1.72
CA GLU A 218 7.06 7.90 2.62
C GLU A 218 6.60 6.55 3.17
N GLY A 219 5.33 6.46 3.60
CA GLY A 219 4.72 5.19 4.04
C GLY A 219 4.74 4.11 2.96
N ALA A 220 4.34 4.47 1.73
CA ALA A 220 4.31 3.54 0.60
C ALA A 220 5.73 3.05 0.21
N LEU A 221 6.72 3.95 0.20
CA LEU A 221 8.12 3.61 -0.08
C LEU A 221 8.73 2.73 1.00
N ASN A 222 8.43 2.99 2.27
CA ASN A 222 8.93 2.17 3.38
C ASN A 222 8.40 0.73 3.28
N TYR A 223 7.13 0.56 2.94
CA TYR A 223 6.55 -0.77 2.70
C TYR A 223 7.19 -1.46 1.49
N SER A 224 7.31 -0.76 0.36
CA SER A 224 7.94 -1.25 -0.87
C SER A 224 9.37 -1.77 -0.62
N ARG A 225 10.22 -0.97 0.04
CA ARG A 225 11.60 -1.35 0.42
C ARG A 225 11.66 -2.57 1.35
N ALA A 226 10.65 -2.78 2.19
CA ALA A 226 10.63 -3.89 3.14
C ALA A 226 10.09 -5.20 2.52
N LYS A 227 9.25 -5.12 1.48
CA LYS A 227 8.51 -6.30 0.96
C LYS A 227 8.92 -6.71 -0.46
N ILE A 228 9.63 -5.86 -1.21
CA ILE A 228 10.11 -6.18 -2.57
C ILE A 228 11.60 -6.57 -2.51
N PRO A 229 11.97 -7.77 -2.97
CA PRO A 229 13.37 -8.15 -3.14
C PRO A 229 14.05 -7.24 -4.17
N THR A 230 15.31 -6.85 -3.92
CA THR A 230 16.07 -5.94 -4.80
C THR A 230 16.47 -6.58 -6.14
N ASP A 231 16.57 -7.90 -6.18
CA ASP A 231 17.24 -8.64 -7.25
C ASP A 231 16.25 -9.47 -8.11
N LEU A 232 15.05 -8.95 -8.34
CA LEU A 232 14.07 -9.62 -9.19
C LEU A 232 14.39 -9.39 -10.68
N PRO A 233 14.39 -10.45 -11.52
CA PRO A 233 14.61 -10.30 -12.95
C PRO A 233 13.41 -9.62 -13.62
N ARG A 234 13.70 -8.64 -14.49
CA ARG A 234 12.73 -8.09 -15.45
C ARG A 234 12.40 -9.15 -16.49
N LEU A 235 11.12 -9.47 -16.63
CA LEU A 235 10.65 -10.49 -17.58
C LEU A 235 10.28 -9.91 -18.96
N ALA A 236 9.62 -8.75 -19.01
CA ALA A 236 9.25 -8.11 -20.28
C ALA A 236 10.49 -7.70 -21.08
N PRO A 237 10.49 -7.93 -22.41
CA PRO A 237 11.60 -7.55 -23.26
C PRO A 237 11.79 -6.01 -23.21
N PRO A 238 13.04 -5.52 -23.28
CA PRO A 238 13.31 -4.08 -23.22
C PRO A 238 12.71 -3.32 -24.41
N ASN A 239 12.48 -4.01 -25.53
CA ASN A 239 11.93 -3.43 -26.75
C ASN A 239 10.39 -3.51 -26.83
N GLY A 240 9.73 -4.11 -25.83
CA GLY A 240 8.29 -4.39 -25.89
C GLY A 240 7.92 -5.40 -26.97
N TYR A 241 6.69 -5.31 -27.47
CA TYR A 241 6.13 -6.21 -28.46
C TYR A 241 5.60 -5.46 -29.67
N GLN A 242 5.35 -6.19 -30.76
CA GLN A 242 4.77 -5.65 -31.99
C GLN A 242 3.52 -6.44 -32.34
N HIS A 243 2.39 -5.99 -31.81
CA HIS A 243 1.09 -6.62 -32.03
C HIS A 243 0.23 -5.81 -32.99
N LYS A 244 -0.70 -6.48 -33.67
CA LYS A 244 -1.72 -5.81 -34.48
C LYS A 244 -2.74 -5.05 -33.60
N LYS A 245 -3.07 -5.62 -32.44
CA LYS A 245 -3.92 -5.03 -31.40
C LYS A 245 -3.09 -4.83 -30.14
N ILE A 246 -3.29 -3.72 -29.43
CA ILE A 246 -2.60 -3.49 -28.15
C ILE A 246 -3.20 -4.43 -27.10
N ARG A 247 -2.35 -5.22 -26.44
CA ARG A 247 -2.74 -6.16 -25.38
C ARG A 247 -2.72 -5.47 -24.02
N ILE A 248 -3.87 -5.39 -23.37
CA ILE A 248 -4.03 -4.76 -22.05
C ILE A 248 -4.41 -5.84 -21.03
N ALA A 249 -3.66 -5.94 -19.94
CA ALA A 249 -4.00 -6.79 -18.81
C ALA A 249 -4.52 -5.97 -17.63
N TYR A 250 -5.68 -6.32 -17.10
CA TYR A 250 -6.18 -5.83 -15.82
C TYR A 250 -5.95 -6.92 -14.75
N CYS A 251 -5.17 -6.60 -13.73
CA CYS A 251 -4.78 -7.53 -12.67
C CYS A 251 -5.50 -7.19 -11.38
N SER A 252 -6.30 -8.11 -10.83
CA SER A 252 -7.04 -7.83 -9.59
C SER A 252 -7.38 -9.08 -8.76
N GLY A 253 -7.26 -8.90 -7.44
CA GLY A 253 -7.81 -9.79 -6.41
C GLY A 253 -9.29 -9.54 -6.14
N ASP A 254 -9.93 -8.61 -6.86
CA ASP A 254 -11.24 -8.06 -6.55
C ASP A 254 -12.26 -8.19 -7.69
N PHE A 255 -12.06 -9.09 -8.66
CA PHE A 255 -13.10 -9.45 -9.65
C PHE A 255 -14.17 -10.36 -9.02
N CYS A 256 -14.86 -9.80 -8.02
CA CYS A 256 -15.95 -10.35 -7.26
C CYS A 256 -16.85 -9.16 -6.83
N THR A 257 -17.78 -9.36 -5.91
CA THR A 257 -18.65 -8.31 -5.34
C THR A 257 -17.83 -7.32 -4.50
N HIS A 258 -17.09 -6.44 -5.19
CA HIS A 258 -16.14 -5.50 -4.63
C HIS A 258 -16.21 -4.16 -5.39
N PRO A 259 -15.96 -3.00 -4.74
CA PRO A 259 -16.02 -1.69 -5.37
C PRO A 259 -15.23 -1.54 -6.68
N VAL A 260 -14.04 -2.14 -6.79
CA VAL A 260 -13.23 -2.09 -8.02
C VAL A 260 -13.99 -2.71 -9.20
N ALA A 261 -14.51 -3.94 -9.03
CA ALA A 261 -15.30 -4.61 -10.05
C ALA A 261 -16.60 -3.86 -10.36
N MET A 262 -17.29 -3.34 -9.33
CA MET A 262 -18.54 -2.58 -9.52
C MET A 262 -18.35 -1.32 -10.36
N LEU A 263 -17.20 -0.65 -10.25
CA LEU A 263 -16.90 0.52 -11.08
C LEU A 263 -16.43 0.14 -12.49
N THR A 264 -15.60 -0.91 -12.60
CA THR A 264 -14.86 -1.22 -13.84
C THR A 264 -15.57 -2.19 -14.78
N VAL A 265 -16.62 -2.89 -14.35
CA VAL A 265 -17.26 -3.92 -15.19
C VAL A 265 -17.69 -3.39 -16.56
N GLU A 266 -18.30 -2.20 -16.63
CA GLU A 266 -18.70 -1.62 -17.90
C GLU A 266 -17.49 -1.16 -18.73
N LEU A 267 -16.38 -0.74 -18.11
CA LEU A 267 -15.15 -0.41 -18.85
C LEU A 267 -14.69 -1.58 -19.72
N PHE A 268 -14.68 -2.79 -19.17
CA PHE A 268 -14.26 -3.98 -19.90
C PHE A 268 -15.19 -4.25 -21.10
N GLU A 269 -16.50 -4.07 -20.91
CA GLU A 269 -17.52 -4.20 -21.96
C GLU A 269 -17.40 -3.14 -23.08
N GLN A 270 -16.73 -2.00 -22.81
CA GLN A 270 -16.65 -0.87 -23.74
C GLN A 270 -15.36 -0.81 -24.56
N HIS A 271 -14.35 -1.63 -24.28
CA HIS A 271 -13.11 -1.59 -25.06
C HIS A 271 -13.33 -1.86 -26.56
N ASP A 272 -12.66 -1.09 -27.42
CA ASP A 272 -12.68 -1.28 -28.87
C ASP A 272 -11.91 -2.55 -29.25
N LYS A 273 -12.64 -3.65 -29.41
CA LYS A 273 -12.09 -4.97 -29.71
C LYS A 273 -11.37 -5.05 -31.05
N ASP A 274 -11.52 -4.07 -31.95
CA ASP A 274 -10.78 -4.05 -33.22
C ASP A 274 -9.34 -3.56 -33.03
N LYS A 275 -9.09 -2.77 -31.98
CA LYS A 275 -7.78 -2.15 -31.67
C LYS A 275 -7.10 -2.72 -30.44
N PHE A 276 -7.88 -3.24 -29.50
CA PHE A 276 -7.39 -3.74 -28.21
C PHE A 276 -7.79 -5.19 -27.99
N GLU A 277 -6.95 -5.93 -27.28
CA GLU A 277 -7.21 -7.27 -26.78
C GLU A 277 -7.05 -7.25 -25.25
N ILE A 278 -8.13 -7.60 -24.54
CA ILE A 278 -8.26 -7.36 -23.10
C ILE A 278 -8.14 -8.66 -22.32
N TYR A 279 -7.20 -8.67 -21.36
CA TYR A 279 -6.91 -9.78 -20.46
C TYR A 279 -7.29 -9.40 -19.04
N ALA A 280 -7.91 -10.33 -18.30
CA ALA A 280 -8.15 -10.20 -16.86
C ALA A 280 -7.41 -11.30 -16.10
N PHE A 281 -6.38 -10.94 -15.33
CA PHE A 281 -5.68 -11.86 -14.45
C PHE A 281 -6.26 -11.76 -13.03
N CYS A 282 -6.80 -12.87 -12.54
CA CYS A 282 -7.66 -12.86 -11.36
C CYS A 282 -7.19 -13.83 -10.26
N TRP A 283 -7.10 -13.35 -9.03
CA TRP A 283 -6.94 -14.22 -7.84
C TRP A 283 -8.04 -14.01 -6.79
N SER A 284 -9.18 -13.41 -7.18
CA SER A 284 -10.33 -13.24 -6.31
C SER A 284 -11.03 -14.59 -6.05
N PRO A 285 -11.63 -14.78 -4.85
CA PRO A 285 -12.54 -15.90 -4.61
C PRO A 285 -13.67 -15.92 -5.65
N ASN A 286 -14.05 -17.12 -6.11
CA ASN A 286 -15.23 -17.26 -6.96
C ASN A 286 -16.50 -17.10 -6.12
N ASP A 287 -17.16 -15.96 -6.28
CA ASP A 287 -18.38 -15.61 -5.54
C ASP A 287 -19.67 -15.92 -6.31
N GLY A 288 -19.57 -16.46 -7.53
CA GLY A 288 -20.72 -16.79 -8.38
C GLY A 288 -21.57 -15.58 -8.80
N SER A 289 -21.07 -14.36 -8.60
CA SER A 289 -21.86 -13.14 -8.83
C SER A 289 -22.11 -12.86 -10.31
N ASN A 290 -23.25 -12.24 -10.62
CA ASN A 290 -23.54 -11.69 -11.95
C ASN A 290 -22.46 -10.67 -12.38
N LEU A 291 -21.92 -9.92 -11.42
CA LEU A 291 -20.84 -8.97 -11.65
C LEU A 291 -19.58 -9.66 -12.22
N ARG A 292 -19.16 -10.79 -11.63
CA ARG A 292 -18.03 -11.58 -12.16
C ARG A 292 -18.32 -12.12 -13.55
N GLN A 293 -19.54 -12.60 -13.80
CA GLN A 293 -19.94 -13.09 -15.13
C GLN A 293 -19.86 -11.99 -16.19
N ARG A 294 -20.33 -10.77 -15.89
CA ARG A 294 -20.19 -9.62 -16.79
C ARG A 294 -18.72 -9.29 -17.08
N ILE A 295 -17.83 -9.35 -16.08
CA ILE A 295 -16.39 -9.15 -16.30
C ILE A 295 -15.84 -10.21 -17.26
N ILE A 296 -16.13 -11.49 -17.01
CA ILE A 296 -15.68 -12.61 -17.86
C ILE A 296 -16.15 -12.42 -19.31
N GLN A 297 -17.39 -11.96 -19.51
CA GLN A 297 -17.95 -11.70 -20.84
C GLN A 297 -17.42 -10.42 -21.50
N GLY A 298 -17.00 -9.43 -20.71
CA GLY A 298 -16.49 -8.16 -21.20
C GLY A 298 -15.03 -8.23 -21.69
N VAL A 299 -14.23 -9.15 -21.16
CA VAL A 299 -12.83 -9.34 -21.57
C VAL A 299 -12.68 -10.40 -22.66
N ASP A 300 -11.58 -10.36 -23.40
CA ASP A 300 -11.27 -11.39 -24.41
C ASP A 300 -10.71 -12.66 -23.74
N HIS A 301 -9.94 -12.48 -22.66
CA HIS A 301 -9.31 -13.57 -21.92
C HIS A 301 -9.47 -13.38 -20.42
N TYR A 302 -10.05 -14.38 -19.74
CA TYR A 302 -10.14 -14.42 -18.29
C TYR A 302 -9.26 -15.53 -17.72
N ILE A 303 -8.25 -15.16 -16.92
CA ILE A 303 -7.15 -16.05 -16.51
C ILE A 303 -7.09 -16.10 -14.97
N PRO A 304 -7.55 -17.19 -14.34
CA PRO A 304 -7.40 -17.38 -12.90
C PRO A 304 -5.96 -17.75 -12.53
N ILE A 305 -5.37 -17.07 -11.53
CA ILE A 305 -3.98 -17.27 -11.08
C ILE A 305 -3.86 -17.57 -9.57
N HIS A 306 -4.97 -17.92 -8.91
CA HIS A 306 -5.03 -18.17 -7.47
C HIS A 306 -4.05 -19.27 -7.00
N GLU A 307 -3.88 -20.33 -7.79
CA GLU A 307 -2.94 -21.44 -7.50
C GLU A 307 -1.47 -21.13 -7.81
N LEU A 308 -1.20 -20.04 -8.54
CA LEU A 308 0.15 -19.65 -8.93
C LEU A 308 0.77 -18.75 -7.87
N ASN A 309 2.06 -18.97 -7.60
CA ASN A 309 2.86 -18.01 -6.82
C ASN A 309 3.17 -16.74 -7.64
N GLU A 310 3.79 -15.74 -7.00
CA GLU A 310 4.11 -14.45 -7.60
C GLU A 310 4.96 -14.57 -8.89
N ALA A 311 5.98 -15.43 -8.88
CA ALA A 311 6.92 -15.58 -10.00
C ALA A 311 6.30 -16.36 -11.18
N ASP A 312 5.53 -17.41 -10.91
CA ASP A 312 4.77 -18.15 -11.94
C ASP A 312 3.67 -17.28 -12.54
N SER A 313 2.99 -16.48 -11.73
CA SER A 313 2.01 -15.50 -12.21
C SER A 313 2.66 -14.49 -13.16
N ALA A 314 3.83 -13.95 -12.80
CA ALA A 314 4.55 -13.00 -13.65
C ALA A 314 5.03 -13.65 -14.96
N ARG A 315 5.51 -14.90 -14.92
CA ARG A 315 5.87 -15.65 -16.14
C ARG A 315 4.68 -15.87 -17.06
N LEU A 316 3.53 -16.28 -16.50
CA LEU A 316 2.32 -16.47 -17.28
C LEU A 316 1.88 -15.16 -17.96
N ILE A 317 1.85 -14.04 -17.24
CA ILE A 317 1.54 -12.73 -17.83
C ILE A 317 2.52 -12.39 -18.96
N ARG A 318 3.81 -12.67 -18.76
CA ARG A 318 4.85 -12.46 -19.77
C ARG A 318 4.64 -13.30 -21.04
N GLU A 319 4.15 -14.53 -20.91
CA GLU A 319 3.86 -15.43 -22.04
C GLU A 319 2.73 -14.93 -22.94
N TYR A 320 1.77 -14.18 -22.38
CA TYR A 320 0.72 -13.51 -23.16
C TYR A 320 1.19 -12.23 -23.87
N GLU A 321 2.45 -11.83 -23.66
CA GLU A 321 3.08 -10.67 -24.31
C GLU A 321 2.26 -9.37 -24.13
N ILE A 322 1.82 -9.13 -22.89
CA ILE A 322 1.02 -7.95 -22.51
C ILE A 322 1.82 -6.66 -22.73
N ASP A 323 1.26 -5.70 -23.47
CA ASP A 323 1.87 -4.37 -23.70
C ASP A 323 1.72 -3.46 -22.48
N ILE A 324 0.50 -3.41 -21.93
CA ILE A 324 0.15 -2.57 -20.78
C ILE A 324 -0.47 -3.45 -19.70
N LEU A 325 0.16 -3.47 -18.53
CA LEU A 325 -0.42 -4.07 -17.32
C LEU A 325 -1.02 -2.97 -16.45
N VAL A 326 -2.28 -3.12 -16.07
CA VAL A 326 -3.02 -2.25 -15.16
C VAL A 326 -3.25 -2.99 -13.84
N ASP A 327 -2.52 -2.55 -12.81
CA ASP A 327 -2.72 -2.94 -11.42
C ASP A 327 -3.99 -2.26 -10.88
N LEU A 328 -5.00 -3.07 -10.55
CA LEU A 328 -6.24 -2.59 -9.95
C LEU A 328 -6.27 -2.74 -8.43
N HIS A 329 -5.12 -2.93 -7.80
CA HIS A 329 -5.03 -3.33 -6.41
C HIS A 329 -4.21 -2.34 -5.55
N GLY A 330 -3.02 -1.93 -6.02
CA GLY A 330 -2.08 -1.13 -5.26
C GLY A 330 -1.60 -1.84 -3.97
N GLN A 331 -1.21 -1.08 -2.95
CA GLN A 331 -0.80 -1.63 -1.64
C GLN A 331 -1.97 -1.91 -0.67
N THR A 332 -2.97 -2.67 -1.12
CA THR A 332 -4.10 -3.12 -0.29
C THR A 332 -3.98 -4.61 0.07
N SER A 333 -4.90 -5.15 0.89
CA SER A 333 -4.84 -6.53 1.39
C SER A 333 -4.86 -7.58 0.27
N ASN A 334 -3.92 -8.53 0.27
CA ASN A 334 -3.73 -9.55 -0.78
C ASN A 334 -3.15 -9.03 -2.11
N ALA A 335 -2.49 -7.87 -2.10
CA ALA A 335 -1.76 -7.35 -3.26
C ALA A 335 -0.61 -8.29 -3.66
N ARG A 336 -0.50 -8.56 -4.97
CA ARG A 336 0.60 -9.35 -5.58
C ARG A 336 1.71 -8.43 -6.08
N ILE A 337 2.35 -7.70 -5.17
CA ILE A 337 3.34 -6.66 -5.53
C ILE A 337 4.64 -7.23 -6.11
N GLN A 338 5.01 -8.47 -5.77
CA GLN A 338 6.24 -9.09 -6.30
C GLN A 338 6.05 -9.58 -7.73
N MET A 339 4.84 -10.03 -8.07
CA MET A 339 4.41 -10.32 -9.44
C MET A 339 4.60 -9.09 -10.33
N LEU A 340 4.22 -7.90 -9.84
CA LEU A 340 4.41 -6.63 -10.56
C LEU A 340 5.89 -6.22 -10.62
N ALA A 341 6.67 -6.48 -9.57
CA ALA A 341 8.09 -6.15 -9.50
C ALA A 341 8.96 -6.94 -10.49
N HIS A 342 8.53 -8.13 -10.91
CA HIS A 342 9.11 -8.87 -12.04
C HIS A 342 8.95 -8.18 -13.40
N ARG A 343 8.20 -7.07 -13.48
CA ARG A 343 7.89 -6.32 -14.69
C ARG A 343 7.50 -7.24 -15.87
N PRO A 344 6.41 -8.03 -15.74
CA PRO A 344 5.95 -8.93 -16.79
C PRO A 344 5.42 -8.21 -18.05
N ALA A 345 5.07 -6.92 -17.94
CA ALA A 345 4.75 -6.04 -19.06
C ALA A 345 5.75 -4.86 -19.15
N PRO A 346 6.01 -4.31 -20.35
CA PRO A 346 6.93 -3.19 -20.52
C PRO A 346 6.42 -1.91 -19.87
N ILE A 347 5.11 -1.64 -19.97
CA ILE A 347 4.41 -0.51 -19.36
C ILE A 347 3.50 -1.02 -18.24
N GLN A 348 3.63 -0.47 -17.04
CA GLN A 348 2.76 -0.80 -15.91
C GLN A 348 2.08 0.46 -15.36
N VAL A 349 0.77 0.35 -15.14
CA VAL A 349 -0.11 1.42 -14.70
C VAL A 349 -0.83 0.96 -13.44
N THR A 350 -1.07 1.84 -12.46
CA THR A 350 -1.98 1.56 -11.35
C THR A 350 -3.27 2.38 -11.48
N TYR A 351 -4.38 1.79 -11.07
CA TYR A 351 -5.70 2.40 -11.19
C TYR A 351 -6.70 1.92 -10.13
N LEU A 352 -7.42 2.87 -9.51
CA LEU A 352 -8.52 2.70 -8.54
C LEU A 352 -8.23 1.98 -7.21
N GLY A 353 -7.51 0.87 -7.22
CA GLY A 353 -7.40 -0.04 -6.06
C GLY A 353 -6.89 0.63 -4.79
N LEU A 354 -5.80 1.40 -4.92
CA LEU A 354 -5.29 2.26 -3.85
C LEU A 354 -5.43 3.74 -4.27
N PRO A 355 -6.20 4.57 -3.55
CA PRO A 355 -6.35 5.99 -3.85
C PRO A 355 -5.17 6.83 -3.30
N ALA A 356 -3.94 6.41 -3.62
CA ALA A 356 -2.67 7.05 -3.28
C ALA A 356 -1.54 6.53 -4.18
N THR A 357 -0.35 7.13 -4.06
CA THR A 357 0.89 6.57 -4.64
C THR A 357 1.13 5.15 -4.15
N THR A 358 1.53 4.24 -5.04
CA THR A 358 1.90 2.88 -4.64
C THR A 358 3.32 2.81 -4.12
N GLY A 359 4.20 3.79 -4.38
CA GLY A 359 5.61 3.70 -3.99
C GLY A 359 6.36 2.50 -4.59
N LEU A 360 5.78 1.83 -5.59
CA LEU A 360 6.36 0.66 -6.24
C LEU A 360 7.24 1.14 -7.40
N PRO A 361 8.56 0.81 -7.40
CA PRO A 361 9.47 1.26 -8.47
C PRO A 361 9.16 0.62 -9.84
N CYS A 362 8.28 -0.38 -9.87
CA CYS A 362 7.88 -1.08 -11.08
C CYS A 362 6.62 -0.51 -11.74
N ILE A 363 5.92 0.44 -11.13
CA ILE A 363 4.73 1.08 -11.70
C ILE A 363 5.13 2.42 -12.30
N ASP A 364 4.81 2.61 -13.58
CA ASP A 364 5.26 3.77 -14.35
C ASP A 364 4.26 4.92 -14.29
N TYR A 365 2.95 4.61 -14.27
CA TYR A 365 1.88 5.59 -14.34
C TYR A 365 0.75 5.34 -13.33
N VAL A 366 0.08 6.41 -12.90
CA VAL A 366 -1.16 6.37 -12.12
C VAL A 366 -2.25 7.10 -12.88
N ILE A 367 -3.40 6.47 -13.12
CA ILE A 367 -4.54 7.15 -13.77
C ILE A 367 -5.14 8.16 -12.80
N ALA A 368 -5.25 9.42 -13.24
CA ALA A 368 -5.70 10.54 -12.43
C ALA A 368 -6.45 11.57 -13.29
N ASP A 369 -6.88 12.67 -12.68
CA ASP A 369 -7.31 13.89 -13.37
C ASP A 369 -6.71 15.12 -12.68
N ARG A 370 -6.89 16.31 -13.29
CA ARG A 370 -6.26 17.55 -12.85
C ARG A 370 -6.83 18.11 -11.54
N PHE A 371 -8.05 17.75 -11.18
CA PHE A 371 -8.61 18.11 -9.88
C PHE A 371 -8.04 17.20 -8.79
N LEU A 372 -7.99 15.90 -9.06
CA LEU A 372 -7.59 14.84 -8.13
C LEU A 372 -6.11 14.92 -7.74
N ILE A 373 -5.22 15.01 -8.73
CA ILE A 373 -3.78 15.25 -8.51
C ILE A 373 -3.40 16.56 -9.21
N PRO A 374 -3.54 17.71 -8.53
CA PRO A 374 -3.02 18.98 -9.04
C PRO A 374 -1.53 18.87 -9.41
N GLN A 375 -1.09 19.65 -10.41
CA GLN A 375 0.29 19.59 -10.90
C GLN A 375 1.32 19.85 -9.79
N GLU A 376 0.99 20.70 -8.82
CA GLU A 376 1.80 20.99 -7.63
C GLU A 376 2.05 19.79 -6.71
N TYR A 377 1.18 18.77 -6.75
CA TYR A 377 1.30 17.57 -5.93
C TYR A 377 1.81 16.35 -6.71
N ALA A 378 1.97 16.47 -8.04
CA ALA A 378 2.44 15.37 -8.88
C ALA A 378 3.78 14.79 -8.43
N ASN A 379 4.68 15.61 -7.85
CA ASN A 379 5.98 15.18 -7.36
C ASN A 379 5.91 14.32 -6.08
N PHE A 380 4.74 14.20 -5.44
CA PHE A 380 4.52 13.29 -4.31
C PHE A 380 4.01 11.90 -4.73
N TYR A 381 4.04 11.60 -6.03
CA TYR A 381 3.71 10.28 -6.57
C TYR A 381 4.97 9.70 -7.19
N SER A 382 5.24 8.43 -6.92
CA SER A 382 6.34 7.71 -7.59
C SER A 382 6.05 7.47 -9.07
N GLU A 383 4.77 7.28 -9.38
CA GLU A 383 4.22 7.09 -10.70
C GLU A 383 3.95 8.44 -11.35
N LYS A 384 4.07 8.49 -12.68
CA LYS A 384 3.70 9.67 -13.45
C LYS A 384 2.16 9.73 -13.58
N PRO A 385 1.50 10.83 -13.19
CA PRO A 385 0.06 10.95 -13.40
C PRO A 385 -0.29 10.92 -14.89
N LEU A 386 -1.16 9.98 -15.27
CA LEU A 386 -1.81 9.89 -16.56
C LEU A 386 -3.17 10.59 -16.46
N TYR A 387 -3.18 11.87 -16.83
CA TYR A 387 -4.35 12.74 -16.66
C TYR A 387 -5.43 12.46 -17.71
N MET A 388 -6.52 11.85 -17.26
CA MET A 388 -7.78 11.77 -17.99
C MET A 388 -8.32 13.19 -18.22
N PRO A 389 -8.94 13.46 -19.39
CA PRO A 389 -9.41 14.81 -19.72
C PRO A 389 -10.61 15.27 -18.88
N ASP A 390 -11.45 14.33 -18.42
CA ASP A 390 -12.71 14.65 -17.74
C ASP A 390 -12.72 14.25 -16.25
N ILE A 391 -12.52 12.96 -15.97
CA ILE A 391 -12.57 12.39 -14.61
C ILE A 391 -11.70 11.14 -14.55
N TYR A 392 -11.05 10.88 -13.41
CA TYR A 392 -10.24 9.66 -13.23
C TYR A 392 -11.09 8.39 -13.05
N GLN A 393 -12.25 8.50 -12.43
CA GLN A 393 -13.04 7.35 -11.98
C GLN A 393 -14.10 6.96 -13.01
N VAL A 394 -14.03 5.71 -13.47
CA VAL A 394 -15.08 5.09 -14.30
C VAL A 394 -16.29 4.68 -13.46
N SER A 395 -17.44 4.49 -14.10
CA SER A 395 -18.71 4.11 -13.47
C SER A 395 -19.39 2.99 -14.23
N ASP A 396 -20.27 2.23 -13.57
CA ASP A 396 -21.17 1.27 -14.23
C ASP A 396 -22.57 1.87 -14.34
N ARG A 397 -22.96 2.24 -15.57
CA ARG A 397 -24.31 2.75 -15.87
C ARG A 397 -25.36 1.65 -15.86
N LYS A 398 -24.96 0.38 -15.94
CA LYS A 398 -25.86 -0.78 -16.01
C LYS A 398 -26.18 -1.35 -14.64
N ARG A 399 -25.69 -0.75 -13.55
CA ARG A 399 -25.96 -1.20 -12.18
C ARG A 399 -27.47 -1.20 -11.88
N GLU A 400 -27.94 -2.32 -11.37
CA GLU A 400 -29.33 -2.52 -10.98
C GLU A 400 -29.66 -1.74 -9.70
N ILE A 401 -30.85 -1.14 -9.65
CA ILE A 401 -31.37 -0.44 -8.48
C ILE A 401 -32.75 -1.00 -8.17
N SER A 402 -32.93 -1.52 -6.97
CA SER A 402 -34.23 -2.00 -6.49
C SER A 402 -35.23 -0.85 -6.30
N SER A 403 -36.49 -1.18 -6.07
CA SER A 403 -37.50 -0.20 -5.66
C SER A 403 -37.06 0.57 -4.40
N ALA A 404 -37.22 1.89 -4.41
CA ALA A 404 -36.89 2.72 -3.25
C ALA A 404 -37.67 2.25 -2.00
N PRO A 405 -36.98 2.01 -0.86
CA PRO A 405 -37.65 1.64 0.38
C PRO A 405 -38.39 2.85 0.98
N THR A 406 -39.24 2.61 1.99
CA THR A 406 -39.74 3.69 2.84
C THR A 406 -38.72 4.04 3.93
N ARG A 407 -38.79 5.26 4.48
CA ARG A 407 -37.95 5.67 5.62
C ARG A 407 -38.16 4.72 6.80
N GLU A 408 -39.41 4.39 7.10
CA GLU A 408 -39.79 3.52 8.21
C GLU A 408 -39.20 2.11 8.07
N SER A 409 -39.21 1.53 6.86
CA SER A 409 -38.59 0.22 6.60
C SER A 409 -37.07 0.21 6.84
N CYS A 410 -36.44 1.38 6.78
CA CYS A 410 -35.03 1.60 7.08
C CYS A 410 -34.76 1.99 8.55
N GLY A 411 -35.81 2.07 9.38
CA GLY A 411 -35.72 2.57 10.76
C GLY A 411 -35.50 4.08 10.86
N LEU A 412 -35.78 4.82 9.78
CA LEU A 412 -35.64 6.27 9.71
C LEU A 412 -36.96 6.98 10.07
N PRO A 413 -36.89 8.16 10.71
CA PRO A 413 -38.06 9.00 10.95
C PRO A 413 -38.60 9.61 9.65
N LYS A 414 -39.93 9.64 9.51
CA LYS A 414 -40.61 10.17 8.30
C LYS A 414 -40.30 11.64 8.02
N ASN A 415 -40.36 12.49 9.05
CA ASN A 415 -40.40 13.95 8.92
C ASN A 415 -39.10 14.67 9.34
N LYS A 416 -38.01 13.94 9.61
CA LYS A 416 -36.72 14.55 9.96
C LYS A 416 -35.78 14.57 8.76
N PHE A 417 -34.81 15.47 8.80
CA PHE A 417 -33.74 15.52 7.83
C PHE A 417 -32.79 14.33 8.02
N VAL A 418 -32.47 13.61 6.95
CA VAL A 418 -31.60 12.42 6.99
C VAL A 418 -30.25 12.76 6.37
N PHE A 419 -29.27 13.06 7.23
CA PHE A 419 -27.87 13.02 6.82
C PHE A 419 -27.44 11.57 6.65
N CYS A 420 -26.66 11.26 5.62
CA CYS A 420 -26.20 9.91 5.34
C CYS A 420 -24.68 9.87 5.17
N SER A 421 -24.01 8.87 5.74
CA SER A 421 -22.64 8.51 5.38
C SER A 421 -22.51 6.99 5.39
N PHE A 422 -22.49 6.38 4.21
CA PHE A 422 -22.31 4.93 4.04
C PHE A 422 -20.86 4.53 3.77
N ASN A 423 -19.93 5.42 4.14
CA ASN A 423 -18.52 5.12 4.07
C ASN A 423 -18.15 3.97 5.04
N ASN A 424 -17.08 3.25 4.74
CA ASN A 424 -16.49 2.31 5.69
C ASN A 424 -16.09 3.08 6.95
N ASN A 425 -16.48 2.59 8.12
CA ASN A 425 -16.35 3.36 9.36
C ASN A 425 -14.90 3.64 9.79
N HIS A 426 -13.90 2.95 9.24
CA HIS A 426 -12.49 3.32 9.42
C HIS A 426 -12.12 4.68 8.82
N LYS A 427 -12.98 5.25 7.96
CA LYS A 427 -12.84 6.61 7.40
C LYS A 427 -13.38 7.69 8.32
N TYR A 428 -14.07 7.32 9.39
CA TYR A 428 -14.53 8.27 10.40
C TYR A 428 -13.35 8.62 11.29
N THR A 429 -12.92 9.87 11.23
CA THR A 429 -11.98 10.44 12.20
C THR A 429 -12.76 11.08 13.35
N LEU A 430 -12.09 11.29 14.49
CA LEU A 430 -12.73 11.96 15.63
C LEU A 430 -13.12 13.39 15.25
N GLU A 431 -12.30 14.08 14.46
CA GLU A 431 -12.49 15.45 14.00
C GLU A 431 -13.75 15.55 13.13
N VAL A 432 -13.88 14.72 12.10
CA VAL A 432 -15.07 14.72 11.21
C VAL A 432 -16.31 14.30 11.97
N PHE A 433 -16.22 13.28 12.83
CA PHE A 433 -17.35 12.83 13.63
C PHE A 433 -17.83 13.93 14.60
N THR A 434 -16.91 14.68 15.19
CA THR A 434 -17.22 15.85 16.03
C THR A 434 -17.93 16.94 15.23
N THR A 435 -17.48 17.22 14.00
CA THR A 435 -18.18 18.14 13.09
C THR A 435 -19.61 17.65 12.81
N TRP A 436 -19.82 16.35 12.59
CA TRP A 436 -21.16 15.81 12.40
C TRP A 436 -22.05 15.96 13.65
N MET A 437 -21.49 15.80 14.85
CA MET A 437 -22.24 16.06 16.08
C MET A 437 -22.64 17.54 16.20
N ASN A 438 -21.79 18.47 15.77
CA ASN A 438 -22.14 19.88 15.70
C ASN A 438 -23.25 20.18 14.70
N ILE A 439 -23.23 19.54 13.53
CA ILE A 439 -24.31 19.62 12.54
C ILE A 439 -25.63 19.14 13.18
N LEU A 440 -25.62 17.97 13.83
CA LEU A 440 -26.81 17.44 14.50
C LEU A 440 -27.32 18.38 15.60
N ARG A 441 -26.44 19.03 16.35
CA ARG A 441 -26.83 20.03 17.37
C ARG A 441 -27.54 21.23 16.76
N ARG A 442 -27.05 21.71 15.61
CA ARG A 442 -27.58 22.89 14.90
C ARG A 442 -28.83 22.58 14.06
N VAL A 443 -29.09 21.30 13.78
CA VAL A 443 -30.29 20.83 13.08
C VAL A 443 -31.01 19.80 13.97
N PRO A 444 -31.79 20.22 14.99
CA PRO A 444 -32.40 19.30 15.96
C PRO A 444 -33.33 18.25 15.32
N GLU A 445 -34.05 18.64 14.27
CA GLU A 445 -34.95 17.77 13.49
C GLU A 445 -34.20 16.98 12.41
N SER A 446 -33.08 16.36 12.79
CA SER A 446 -32.29 15.52 11.90
C SER A 446 -31.75 14.26 12.56
N VAL A 447 -31.37 13.30 11.73
CA VAL A 447 -30.68 12.07 12.12
C VAL A 447 -29.46 11.85 11.23
N LEU A 448 -28.47 11.11 11.73
CA LEU A 448 -27.31 10.69 10.98
C LEU A 448 -27.39 9.19 10.73
N TRP A 449 -27.45 8.82 9.45
CA TRP A 449 -27.58 7.45 9.00
C TRP A 449 -26.23 6.91 8.53
N LEU A 450 -25.67 5.97 9.29
CA LEU A 450 -24.31 5.46 9.12
C LEU A 450 -24.30 3.99 8.71
N LEU A 451 -23.21 3.59 8.05
CA LEU A 451 -22.80 2.18 8.04
C LEU A 451 -21.79 1.95 9.18
N ALA A 452 -22.11 1.05 10.11
CA ALA A 452 -21.15 0.49 11.06
C ALA A 452 -21.14 -1.02 10.87
N ASP A 453 -20.03 -1.54 10.36
CA ASP A 453 -19.96 -2.92 9.90
C ASP A 453 -19.55 -3.93 10.98
N ASN A 454 -19.34 -3.44 12.20
CA ASN A 454 -18.97 -4.23 13.37
C ASN A 454 -19.58 -3.62 14.66
N PRO A 455 -19.83 -4.45 15.69
CA PRO A 455 -20.52 -4.01 16.91
C PRO A 455 -19.71 -2.99 17.72
N TRP A 456 -18.38 -3.08 17.72
CA TRP A 456 -17.52 -2.17 18.48
C TRP A 456 -17.57 -0.74 17.92
N ALA A 457 -17.49 -0.57 16.59
CA ALA A 457 -17.66 0.74 15.95
C ALA A 457 -19.02 1.36 16.30
N LYS A 458 -20.10 0.58 16.23
CA LYS A 458 -21.43 1.05 16.61
C LYS A 458 -21.48 1.52 18.08
N SER A 459 -20.88 0.76 19.00
CA SER A 459 -20.84 1.11 20.42
C SER A 459 -19.98 2.35 20.67
N ASN A 460 -18.79 2.43 20.07
CA ASN A 460 -17.87 3.55 20.22
C ASN A 460 -18.45 4.84 19.65
N LEU A 461 -19.06 4.81 18.46
CA LEU A 461 -19.71 5.98 17.86
C LEU A 461 -20.87 6.50 18.73
N LYS A 462 -21.69 5.61 19.29
CA LYS A 462 -22.75 6.01 20.24
C LYS A 462 -22.19 6.65 21.49
N LYS A 463 -21.20 6.03 22.13
CA LYS A 463 -20.52 6.58 23.31
C LYS A 463 -19.92 7.95 23.02
N GLN A 464 -19.30 8.14 21.86
CA GLN A 464 -18.73 9.42 21.45
C GLN A 464 -19.81 10.48 21.20
N ALA A 465 -20.97 10.12 20.66
CA ALA A 465 -22.11 11.03 20.56
C ALA A 465 -22.61 11.48 21.95
N GLU A 466 -22.75 10.56 22.91
CA GLU A 466 -23.15 10.88 24.29
C GLU A 466 -22.17 11.86 24.95
N LEU A 467 -20.87 11.59 24.81
CA LEU A 467 -19.80 12.44 25.35
C LEU A 467 -19.85 13.86 24.77
N GLN A 468 -20.40 14.03 23.57
CA GLN A 468 -20.59 15.33 22.91
C GLN A 468 -22.00 15.91 23.12
N GLY A 469 -22.81 15.31 23.99
CA GLY A 469 -24.17 15.78 24.33
C GLY A 469 -25.20 15.59 23.22
N ILE A 470 -25.00 14.62 22.32
CA ILE A 470 -25.97 14.24 21.28
C ILE A 470 -26.63 12.92 21.69
N ASP A 471 -27.97 12.89 21.64
CA ASP A 471 -28.75 11.68 21.87
C ASP A 471 -28.33 10.57 20.87
N PRO A 472 -27.83 9.43 21.36
CA PRO A 472 -27.41 8.29 20.53
C PRO A 472 -28.49 7.71 19.64
N THR A 473 -29.77 7.94 19.95
CA THR A 473 -30.89 7.49 19.13
C THR A 473 -30.96 8.23 17.79
N ARG A 474 -30.30 9.40 17.68
CA ARG A 474 -30.16 10.14 16.42
C ARG A 474 -29.12 9.53 15.47
N LEU A 475 -28.33 8.58 15.94
CA LEU A 475 -27.39 7.80 15.13
C LEU A 475 -28.05 6.47 14.74
N ILE A 476 -28.45 6.38 13.47
CA ILE A 476 -29.13 5.21 12.92
C ILE A 476 -28.11 4.42 12.11
N PHE A 477 -28.09 3.10 12.27
CA PHE A 477 -27.09 2.24 11.64
C PHE A 477 -27.75 1.31 10.61
N ALA A 478 -27.43 1.52 9.34
CA ALA A 478 -27.86 0.67 8.24
C ALA A 478 -27.25 -0.74 8.34
N LYS A 479 -28.04 -1.76 8.00
CA LYS A 479 -27.54 -3.14 7.84
C LYS A 479 -26.89 -3.32 6.46
N ARG A 480 -25.99 -4.30 6.34
CA ARG A 480 -25.52 -4.78 5.02
C ARG A 480 -26.71 -5.41 4.27
N THR A 481 -26.75 -5.20 2.96
CA THR A 481 -27.78 -5.73 2.05
C THR A 481 -27.16 -5.97 0.68
N LEU A 482 -27.94 -6.49 -0.27
CA LEU A 482 -27.53 -6.69 -1.66
C LEU A 482 -27.21 -5.35 -2.37
N PRO A 483 -26.31 -5.32 -3.36
CA PRO A 483 -25.91 -4.08 -4.04
C PRO A 483 -27.08 -3.21 -4.53
N ALA A 484 -28.10 -3.81 -5.16
CA ALA A 484 -29.26 -3.08 -5.68
C ALA A 484 -30.11 -2.41 -4.59
N ASP A 485 -30.34 -3.08 -3.46
CA ASP A 485 -31.07 -2.49 -2.31
C ASP A 485 -30.20 -1.46 -1.57
N TYR A 486 -28.88 -1.62 -1.61
CA TYR A 486 -27.95 -0.62 -1.09
C TYR A 486 -28.07 0.69 -1.87
N LEU A 487 -28.07 0.64 -3.20
CA LEU A 487 -28.28 1.82 -4.04
C LEU A 487 -29.67 2.43 -3.83
N ALA A 488 -30.71 1.59 -3.73
CA ALA A 488 -32.09 2.04 -3.55
C ALA A 488 -32.27 2.90 -2.29
N ARG A 489 -31.52 2.62 -1.21
CA ARG A 489 -31.56 3.35 0.06
C ARG A 489 -31.13 4.81 -0.05
N TYR A 490 -30.33 5.19 -1.05
CA TYR A 490 -29.95 6.58 -1.22
C TYR A 490 -31.14 7.51 -1.54
N HIS A 491 -32.25 6.97 -2.06
CA HIS A 491 -33.45 7.76 -2.35
C HIS A 491 -34.13 8.35 -1.10
N VAL A 492 -33.95 7.73 0.08
CA VAL A 492 -34.59 8.19 1.33
C VAL A 492 -33.69 9.05 2.21
N ALA A 493 -32.42 9.23 1.82
CA ALA A 493 -31.49 10.17 2.43
C ALA A 493 -31.64 11.57 1.80
N ASP A 494 -31.34 12.63 2.57
CA ASP A 494 -31.49 14.02 2.12
C ASP A 494 -30.17 14.63 1.63
N LEU A 495 -29.08 14.40 2.36
CA LEU A 495 -27.73 14.87 2.05
C LEU A 495 -26.69 13.82 2.47
N PHE A 496 -25.74 13.49 1.60
CA PHE A 496 -24.60 12.66 1.94
C PHE A 496 -23.48 13.54 2.54
N LEU A 497 -23.00 13.15 3.72
CA LEU A 497 -21.87 13.75 4.40
C LEU A 497 -20.63 12.90 4.14
N ASP A 498 -19.67 13.46 3.41
CA ASP A 498 -18.41 12.81 3.13
C ASP A 498 -17.43 12.83 4.31
N THR A 499 -16.39 12.02 4.20
CA THR A 499 -15.33 11.85 5.20
C THR A 499 -14.03 12.52 4.75
N PHE A 500 -13.17 12.86 5.71
CA PHE A 500 -11.86 13.47 5.50
C PHE A 500 -10.88 12.91 6.55
N PRO A 501 -9.60 12.63 6.22
CA PRO A 501 -8.92 12.86 4.94
C PRO A 501 -9.13 11.79 3.86
N PHE A 502 -9.87 10.72 4.15
CA PHE A 502 -10.24 9.73 3.14
C PHE A 502 -11.69 9.95 2.69
N ASN A 503 -11.90 10.56 1.53
CA ASN A 503 -13.22 10.75 0.94
C ASN A 503 -13.90 9.44 0.54
N ALA A 504 -15.19 9.55 0.29
CA ALA A 504 -15.98 8.65 -0.51
C ALA A 504 -15.45 8.61 -1.96
N GLY A 505 -15.25 7.41 -2.47
CA GLY A 505 -14.95 7.16 -3.89
C GLY A 505 -16.19 6.56 -4.54
N THR A 506 -16.26 5.23 -4.57
CA THR A 506 -17.43 4.47 -5.07
C THR A 506 -18.73 4.90 -4.40
N THR A 507 -18.74 5.10 -3.08
CA THR A 507 -19.93 5.55 -2.33
C THR A 507 -20.42 6.93 -2.78
N ALA A 508 -19.54 7.84 -3.18
CA ALA A 508 -19.91 9.14 -3.74
C ALA A 508 -20.42 8.97 -5.16
N ASN A 509 -19.76 8.16 -6.00
CA ASN A 509 -20.23 7.82 -7.35
C ASN A 509 -21.66 7.28 -7.33
N ASP A 510 -21.94 6.33 -6.44
CA ASP A 510 -23.24 5.71 -6.24
C ASP A 510 -24.28 6.71 -5.74
N SER A 511 -23.92 7.56 -4.76
CA SER A 511 -24.80 8.61 -4.24
C SER A 511 -25.21 9.59 -5.34
N LEU A 512 -24.24 10.07 -6.12
CA LEU A 512 -24.48 11.01 -7.22
C LEU A 512 -25.32 10.34 -8.34
N TRP A 513 -25.08 9.07 -8.63
CA TRP A 513 -25.86 8.31 -9.63
C TRP A 513 -27.34 8.16 -9.27
N VAL A 514 -27.64 8.01 -7.97
CA VAL A 514 -29.01 7.94 -7.45
C VAL A 514 -29.61 9.34 -7.24
N GLY A 515 -28.83 10.41 -7.44
CA GLY A 515 -29.29 11.79 -7.32
C GLY A 515 -29.31 12.31 -5.88
N LEU A 516 -28.49 11.73 -4.99
CA LEU A 516 -28.25 12.24 -3.64
C LEU A 516 -27.05 13.22 -3.66
N PRO A 517 -27.24 14.51 -3.27
CA PRO A 517 -26.13 15.45 -3.15
C PRO A 517 -25.09 14.98 -2.13
N VAL A 518 -23.81 15.14 -2.48
CA VAL A 518 -22.65 14.80 -1.63
C VAL A 518 -21.95 16.08 -1.24
N LEU A 519 -21.87 16.38 0.06
CA LEU A 519 -21.04 17.46 0.60
C LEU A 519 -19.68 16.89 0.99
N THR A 520 -18.59 17.47 0.48
CA THR A 520 -17.22 16.97 0.75
C THR A 520 -16.27 18.07 1.22
N LEU A 521 -15.24 17.65 1.97
CA LEU A 521 -14.09 18.45 2.32
C LEU A 521 -12.89 17.96 1.52
N CYS A 522 -12.32 18.85 0.70
CA CYS A 522 -11.16 18.60 -0.13
C CYS A 522 -9.87 19.05 0.52
N GLY A 523 -8.87 18.16 0.50
CA GLY A 523 -7.52 18.44 0.99
C GLY A 523 -6.46 18.45 -0.11
N ARG A 524 -5.27 17.94 0.22
CA ARG A 524 -4.08 17.90 -0.65
C ARG A 524 -3.84 16.51 -1.27
N SER A 525 -4.24 15.44 -0.61
CA SER A 525 -4.00 14.06 -1.08
C SER A 525 -5.03 13.58 -2.10
N PHE A 526 -4.69 12.53 -2.89
CA PHE A 526 -5.64 11.88 -3.79
C PHE A 526 -6.90 11.46 -3.04
N ALA A 527 -6.72 10.75 -1.92
CA ALA A 527 -7.81 10.21 -1.12
C ALA A 527 -8.77 11.29 -0.60
N SER A 528 -8.28 12.50 -0.34
CA SER A 528 -9.09 13.63 0.15
C SER A 528 -9.67 14.50 -0.96
N ARG A 529 -9.51 14.13 -2.24
CA ARG A 529 -9.99 14.91 -3.38
C ARG A 529 -10.90 14.12 -4.33
N MET A 530 -11.13 12.85 -4.03
CA MET A 530 -11.93 11.96 -4.87
C MET A 530 -13.35 12.48 -5.08
N ALA A 531 -14.07 12.83 -4.00
CA ALA A 531 -15.45 13.30 -4.14
C ALA A 531 -15.53 14.68 -4.80
N GLY A 532 -14.54 15.54 -4.54
CA GLY A 532 -14.44 16.84 -5.21
C GLY A 532 -14.22 16.72 -6.72
N ALA A 533 -13.45 15.72 -7.18
CA ALA A 533 -13.28 15.45 -8.60
C ALA A 533 -14.63 15.08 -9.24
N LEU A 534 -15.40 14.17 -8.61
CA LEU A 534 -16.72 13.78 -9.09
C LEU A 534 -17.70 14.96 -9.14
N LEU A 535 -17.73 15.81 -8.10
CA LEU A 535 -18.58 17.00 -8.03
C LEU A 535 -18.19 18.06 -9.07
N THR A 536 -16.90 18.20 -9.36
CA THR A 536 -16.41 19.11 -10.40
C THR A 536 -16.92 18.68 -11.77
N THR A 537 -16.80 17.38 -12.11
CA THR A 537 -17.32 16.85 -13.38
C THR A 537 -18.85 16.90 -13.44
N ALA A 538 -19.55 16.81 -12.31
CA ALA A 538 -21.00 16.95 -12.22
C ALA A 538 -21.52 18.40 -12.23
N ASP A 539 -20.65 19.42 -12.35
CA ASP A 539 -20.98 20.85 -12.28
C ASP A 539 -21.67 21.27 -10.94
N LEU A 540 -21.09 20.77 -9.84
CA LEU A 540 -21.55 21.03 -8.46
C LEU A 540 -20.42 21.54 -7.54
N PRO A 541 -19.65 22.57 -7.93
CA PRO A 541 -18.58 23.09 -7.09
C PRO A 541 -19.07 23.66 -5.75
N GLU A 542 -20.34 24.03 -5.63
CA GLU A 542 -20.93 24.55 -4.38
C GLU A 542 -20.99 23.52 -3.24
N LEU A 543 -20.75 22.25 -3.53
CA LEU A 543 -20.70 21.15 -2.56
C LEU A 543 -19.28 20.74 -2.15
N ILE A 544 -18.27 21.50 -2.59
CA ILE A 544 -16.86 21.29 -2.26
C ILE A 544 -16.44 22.33 -1.22
N THR A 545 -15.96 21.87 -0.07
CA THR A 545 -15.40 22.72 1.00
C THR A 545 -13.93 22.42 1.24
N TYR A 546 -13.23 23.29 1.98
CA TYR A 546 -11.78 23.17 2.21
C TYR A 546 -11.37 23.31 3.68
N ASP A 547 -12.35 23.46 4.56
CA ASP A 547 -12.16 23.48 6.01
C ASP A 547 -13.40 22.93 6.73
N LEU A 548 -13.19 22.42 7.95
CA LEU A 548 -14.25 21.75 8.71
C LEU A 548 -15.38 22.70 9.13
N LYS A 549 -15.09 23.99 9.32
CA LYS A 549 -16.10 24.95 9.76
C LYS A 549 -17.04 25.30 8.61
N PHE A 550 -16.51 25.56 7.42
CA PHE A 550 -17.32 25.78 6.23
C PHE A 550 -18.09 24.52 5.81
N TYR A 551 -17.49 23.33 5.97
CA TYR A 551 -18.20 22.06 5.82
C TYR A 551 -19.42 21.97 6.75
N GLU A 552 -19.24 22.27 8.04
CA GLU A 552 -20.32 22.29 9.01
C GLU A 552 -21.43 23.29 8.64
N ASP A 553 -21.04 24.53 8.33
CA ASP A 553 -21.97 25.60 7.99
C ASP A 553 -22.77 25.28 6.72
N LYS A 554 -22.12 24.72 5.70
CA LYS A 554 -22.78 24.31 4.45
C LYS A 554 -23.77 23.16 4.69
N ALA A 555 -23.43 22.17 5.52
CA ALA A 555 -24.35 21.10 5.86
C ALA A 555 -25.63 21.62 6.54
N VAL A 556 -25.47 22.57 7.48
CA VAL A 556 -26.59 23.21 8.19
C VAL A 556 -27.42 24.06 7.26
N GLU A 557 -26.78 24.87 6.39
CA GLU A 557 -27.46 25.66 5.36
C GLU A 557 -28.32 24.77 4.45
N LEU A 558 -27.76 23.67 3.94
CA LEU A 558 -28.48 22.77 3.04
C LEU A 558 -29.67 22.11 3.75
N ALA A 559 -29.50 21.68 5.00
CA ALA A 559 -30.57 21.06 5.77
C ALA A 559 -31.74 22.00 6.09
N GLN A 560 -31.45 23.31 6.22
CA GLN A 560 -32.47 24.33 6.50
C GLN A 560 -33.08 24.93 5.22
N ASN A 561 -32.55 24.61 4.03
CA ASN A 561 -33.00 25.18 2.77
C ASN A 561 -33.45 24.10 1.74
N PRO A 562 -34.66 23.53 1.89
CA PRO A 562 -35.18 22.49 0.98
C PRO A 562 -35.21 22.89 -0.50
N LYS A 563 -35.39 24.19 -0.81
CA LYS A 563 -35.37 24.71 -2.18
C LYS A 563 -34.00 24.55 -2.84
N VAL A 564 -32.92 24.76 -2.08
CA VAL A 564 -31.54 24.60 -2.57
C VAL A 564 -31.26 23.13 -2.84
N LEU A 565 -31.62 22.23 -1.92
CA LEU A 565 -31.49 20.78 -2.14
C LEU A 565 -32.28 20.30 -3.36
N LYS A 566 -33.51 20.78 -3.56
CA LYS A 566 -34.29 20.45 -4.76
C LYS A 566 -33.59 20.90 -6.04
N LYS A 567 -32.94 22.07 -6.05
CA LYS A 567 -32.15 22.56 -7.18
C LYS A 567 -30.93 21.69 -7.43
N LEU A 568 -30.20 21.28 -6.39
CA LEU A 568 -29.04 20.39 -6.49
C LEU A 568 -29.44 19.02 -7.04
N ARG A 569 -30.56 18.44 -6.57
CA ARG A 569 -31.09 17.17 -7.10
C ARG A 569 -31.49 17.27 -8.56
N LYS A 570 -32.05 18.40 -8.98
CA LYS A 570 -32.35 18.65 -10.40
C LYS A 570 -31.06 18.69 -11.24
N LYS A 571 -30.04 19.45 -10.80
CA LYS A 571 -28.72 19.48 -11.45
C LYS A 571 -28.11 18.07 -11.57
N LEU A 572 -28.20 17.26 -10.51
CA LEU A 572 -27.71 15.87 -10.54
C LEU A 572 -28.47 15.00 -11.55
N ALA A 573 -29.78 15.15 -11.64
CA ALA A 573 -30.58 14.43 -12.63
C ALA A 573 -30.16 14.81 -14.06
N ASP A 574 -29.89 16.09 -14.31
CA ASP A 574 -29.38 16.58 -15.60
C ASP A 574 -27.95 16.06 -15.88
N ALA A 575 -27.09 16.07 -14.86
CA ALA A 575 -25.71 15.57 -14.93
C ALA A 575 -25.66 14.07 -15.19
N LYS A 576 -26.57 13.28 -14.62
CA LYS A 576 -26.66 11.83 -14.87
C LYS A 576 -26.76 11.47 -16.36
N ILE A 577 -27.42 12.34 -17.13
CA ILE A 577 -27.67 12.13 -18.56
C ILE A 577 -26.55 12.76 -19.40
N ASN A 578 -26.10 13.97 -19.04
CA ASN A 578 -25.30 14.81 -19.93
C ASN A 578 -23.84 15.01 -19.48
N SER A 579 -23.50 14.70 -18.23
CA SER A 579 -22.14 14.89 -17.71
C SER A 579 -21.21 13.76 -18.15
N PRO A 580 -19.93 14.06 -18.43
CA PRO A 580 -18.90 13.04 -18.61
C PRO A 580 -18.73 12.10 -17.41
N LEU A 581 -19.19 12.48 -16.21
CA LEU A 581 -19.03 11.70 -14.97
C LEU A 581 -19.52 10.26 -15.09
N PHE A 582 -20.60 10.04 -15.83
CA PHE A 582 -21.19 8.71 -16.01
C PHE A 582 -21.07 8.21 -17.45
N ASP A 583 -20.36 8.89 -18.33
CA ASP A 583 -20.17 8.43 -19.72
C ASP A 583 -19.00 7.45 -19.83
N THR A 584 -19.27 6.19 -19.49
CA THR A 584 -18.28 5.10 -19.52
C THR A 584 -17.71 4.84 -20.91
N THR A 585 -18.49 5.08 -21.96
CA THR A 585 -18.03 4.92 -23.35
C THR A 585 -17.00 5.99 -23.69
N ARG A 586 -17.28 7.26 -23.37
CA ARG A 586 -16.31 8.36 -23.52
C ARG A 586 -15.06 8.11 -22.67
N PHE A 587 -15.22 7.66 -21.43
CA PHE A 587 -14.10 7.29 -20.56
C PHE A 587 -13.20 6.24 -21.22
N ALA A 588 -13.78 5.14 -21.74
CA ALA A 588 -13.03 4.07 -22.40
C ALA A 588 -12.24 4.58 -23.62
N ARG A 589 -12.84 5.42 -24.48
CA ARG A 589 -12.17 5.98 -25.66
C ARG A 589 -11.03 6.92 -25.31
N ASN A 590 -11.20 7.72 -24.25
CA ASN A 590 -10.13 8.58 -23.73
C ASN A 590 -8.97 7.72 -23.18
N LEU A 591 -9.29 6.67 -22.43
CA LEU A 591 -8.30 5.77 -21.86
C LEU A 591 -7.49 5.04 -22.94
N GLU A 592 -8.17 4.55 -23.96
CA GLU A 592 -7.56 3.91 -25.13
C GLU A 592 -6.66 4.84 -25.93
N THR A 593 -7.04 6.12 -26.04
CA THR A 593 -6.19 7.14 -26.65
C THR A 593 -4.89 7.30 -25.85
N HIS A 594 -4.99 7.36 -24.52
CA HIS A 594 -3.81 7.40 -23.66
C HIS A 594 -2.93 6.14 -23.81
N TYR A 595 -3.54 4.95 -23.80
CA TYR A 595 -2.81 3.69 -23.98
C TYR A 595 -2.12 3.58 -25.33
N THR A 596 -2.78 4.00 -26.41
CA THR A 596 -2.18 4.07 -27.75
C THR A 596 -0.95 4.98 -27.76
N ASN A 597 -1.06 6.16 -27.13
CA ASN A 597 0.04 7.11 -27.04
C ASN A 597 1.20 6.56 -26.19
N LEU A 598 0.92 5.83 -25.11
CA LEU A 598 1.95 5.22 -24.26
C LEU A 598 2.74 4.15 -25.03
N VAL A 599 2.06 3.25 -25.74
CA VAL A 599 2.73 2.22 -26.56
C VAL A 599 3.55 2.87 -27.68
N ALA A 600 3.00 3.87 -28.36
CA ALA A 600 3.70 4.60 -29.42
C ALA A 600 4.97 5.30 -28.88
N ALA A 601 4.87 5.99 -27.74
CA ALA A 601 6.00 6.66 -27.10
C ALA A 601 7.08 5.66 -26.65
N PHE A 602 6.67 4.52 -26.08
CA PHE A 602 7.58 3.46 -25.69
C PHE A 602 8.35 2.90 -26.91
N ASN A 603 7.64 2.59 -27.99
CA ASN A 603 8.25 2.09 -29.24
C ASN A 603 9.20 3.11 -29.89
N TYR A 604 8.87 4.40 -29.82
CA TYR A 604 9.73 5.47 -30.30
C TYR A 604 11.03 5.59 -29.48
N GLN A 605 10.93 5.55 -28.14
CA GLN A 605 12.10 5.59 -27.25
C GLN A 605 13.05 4.42 -27.54
N VAL A 606 12.51 3.20 -27.67
CA VAL A 606 13.29 2.01 -28.04
C VAL A 606 14.01 2.20 -29.37
N SER A 607 13.29 2.68 -30.40
CA SER A 607 13.86 2.88 -31.74
C SER A 607 14.96 3.94 -31.76
N SER A 608 14.78 5.03 -31.00
CA SER A 608 15.78 6.12 -30.90
C SER A 608 17.07 5.71 -30.18
N VAL A 609 16.98 4.81 -29.20
CA VAL A 609 18.13 4.24 -28.49
C VAL A 609 18.87 3.21 -29.35
N GLN A 610 18.15 2.48 -30.21
CA GLN A 610 18.77 1.55 -31.18
C GLN A 610 19.46 2.28 -32.32
N SER A 611 18.87 3.37 -32.86
CA SER A 611 19.48 4.16 -33.93
C SER A 611 20.72 4.92 -33.47
N THR A 612 20.75 5.42 -32.23
CA THR A 612 21.96 6.02 -31.63
C THR A 612 23.06 5.00 -31.35
N LYS A 613 22.72 3.73 -31.07
CA LYS A 613 23.71 2.64 -30.96
C LYS A 613 24.28 2.20 -32.32
N GLN A 614 23.51 2.27 -33.40
CA GLN A 614 24.00 1.99 -34.76
C GLN A 614 24.85 3.14 -35.35
N ALA A 615 24.48 4.39 -35.06
CA ALA A 615 25.24 5.58 -35.49
C ALA A 615 26.59 5.75 -34.74
N ALA A 616 26.78 5.09 -33.60
CA ALA A 616 28.00 5.16 -32.80
C ALA A 616 29.12 4.18 -33.24
N SER A 617 29.02 3.56 -34.42
CA SER A 617 30.02 2.61 -34.94
C SER A 617 31.15 3.24 -35.77
N VAL A 618 31.23 4.56 -35.89
CA VAL A 618 32.37 5.25 -36.52
C VAL A 618 32.75 6.51 -35.72
N SER A 619 33.63 6.36 -34.74
CA SER A 619 34.72 7.29 -34.39
C SER A 619 35.31 6.89 -33.02
N GLU A 620 36.59 6.57 -33.00
CA GLU A 620 37.34 6.32 -31.77
C GLU A 620 37.62 7.63 -31.00
N GLN A 621 37.27 7.56 -29.70
CA GLN A 621 37.74 8.35 -28.53
C GLN A 621 37.10 9.72 -28.20
N PRO A 622 37.07 10.14 -26.90
CA PRO A 622 37.39 9.43 -25.64
C PRO A 622 36.28 9.45 -24.56
N GLN A 623 36.25 8.39 -23.75
CA GLN A 623 35.69 8.27 -22.38
C GLN A 623 34.28 8.83 -22.08
N LYS A 624 33.33 7.88 -21.94
CA LYS A 624 32.05 7.97 -21.21
C LYS A 624 32.07 9.01 -20.07
N LEU A 625 31.24 10.04 -20.19
CA LEU A 625 30.85 10.83 -19.02
C LEU A 625 30.10 9.93 -18.03
N LYS A 626 30.66 9.76 -16.84
CA LYS A 626 30.07 9.03 -15.71
C LYS A 626 28.78 9.70 -15.24
N GLN A 627 27.80 8.91 -14.78
CA GLN A 627 26.55 9.45 -14.23
C GLN A 627 26.82 10.19 -12.91
N LEU A 628 25.95 11.12 -12.50
CA LEU A 628 26.13 11.88 -11.26
C LEU A 628 26.27 10.96 -10.03
N THR A 629 25.52 9.86 -10.00
CA THR A 629 25.62 8.78 -9.00
C THR A 629 27.03 8.23 -8.86
N ASP A 630 27.71 7.95 -9.98
CA ASP A 630 29.09 7.45 -9.96
C ASP A 630 30.08 8.48 -9.38
N ILE A 631 29.82 9.77 -9.63
CA ILE A 631 30.63 10.87 -9.13
C ILE A 631 30.44 11.05 -7.64
N VAL A 632 29.20 10.98 -7.15
CA VAL A 632 28.89 11.04 -5.71
C VAL A 632 29.56 9.87 -4.99
N ILE A 633 29.39 8.64 -5.47
CA ILE A 633 30.02 7.44 -4.88
C ILE A 633 31.55 7.56 -4.89
N LYS A 634 32.14 8.07 -5.98
CA LYS A 634 33.58 8.29 -6.06
C LYS A 634 34.06 9.34 -5.06
N ALA A 635 33.35 10.47 -4.95
CA ALA A 635 33.68 11.54 -4.03
C ALA A 635 33.54 11.10 -2.56
N GLU A 636 32.51 10.32 -2.22
CA GLU A 636 32.34 9.74 -0.88
C GLU A 636 33.48 8.78 -0.52
N LYS A 637 33.92 7.93 -1.46
CA LYS A 637 35.08 7.04 -1.23
C LYS A 637 36.37 7.83 -0.98
N LEU A 638 36.61 8.90 -1.74
CA LEU A 638 37.77 9.77 -1.56
C LEU A 638 37.71 10.51 -0.22
N GLN A 639 36.53 10.99 0.18
CA GLN A 639 36.33 11.62 1.48
C GLN A 639 36.54 10.64 2.64
N ALA A 640 36.10 9.38 2.50
CA ALA A 640 36.37 8.33 3.49
C ALA A 640 37.87 7.97 3.60
N GLN A 641 38.67 8.31 2.60
CA GLN A 641 40.13 8.15 2.56
C GLN A 641 40.88 9.43 2.97
N ASP A 642 40.16 10.46 3.44
CA ASP A 642 40.68 11.79 3.78
C ASP A 642 41.32 12.57 2.60
N ASP A 643 41.05 12.13 1.36
CA ASP A 643 41.48 12.81 0.13
C ASP A 643 40.43 13.81 -0.35
N ILE A 644 40.27 14.88 0.41
CA ILE A 644 39.27 15.94 0.15
C ILE A 644 39.56 16.67 -1.16
N ILE A 645 40.83 16.88 -1.50
CA ILE A 645 41.24 17.60 -2.72
C ILE A 645 40.79 16.85 -3.97
N SER A 646 41.03 15.53 -4.04
CA SER A 646 40.59 14.72 -5.18
C SER A 646 39.06 14.59 -5.24
N ALA A 647 38.37 14.62 -4.10
CA ALA A 647 36.90 14.63 -4.04
C ALA A 647 36.32 15.92 -4.63
N ILE A 648 36.89 17.09 -4.30
CA ILE A 648 36.51 18.39 -4.89
C ILE A 648 36.80 18.40 -6.40
N GLN A 649 37.98 17.94 -6.82
CA GLN A 649 38.35 17.86 -8.24
C GLN A 649 37.39 16.97 -9.04
N THR A 650 36.91 15.88 -8.43
CA THR A 650 35.92 14.97 -9.04
C THR A 650 34.61 15.69 -9.38
N TYR A 651 34.11 16.57 -8.50
CA TYR A 651 32.94 17.39 -8.79
C TYR A 651 33.22 18.48 -9.83
N HIS A 652 34.34 19.22 -9.72
CA HIS A 652 34.68 20.25 -10.70
C HIS A 652 34.83 19.71 -12.13
N GLN A 653 35.53 18.58 -12.28
CA GLN A 653 35.72 17.93 -13.58
C GLN A 653 34.38 17.51 -14.18
N TRP A 654 33.50 16.92 -13.38
CA TRP A 654 32.19 16.51 -13.88
C TRP A 654 31.30 17.71 -14.22
N ILE A 655 31.24 18.73 -13.36
CA ILE A 655 30.46 19.96 -13.60
C ILE A 655 30.89 20.65 -14.91
N LYS A 656 32.22 20.70 -15.15
CA LYS A 656 32.82 21.34 -16.33
C LYS A 656 32.38 20.68 -17.64
N TYR A 657 32.31 19.35 -17.68
CA TYR A 657 32.06 18.61 -18.92
C TYR A 657 30.65 18.02 -19.04
N SER A 658 29.87 17.96 -17.96
CA SER A 658 28.50 17.44 -17.97
C SER A 658 27.56 18.36 -18.76
N CYS A 659 26.46 17.81 -19.29
CA CYS A 659 25.32 18.59 -19.81
C CYS A 659 24.02 18.26 -19.05
N SER A 660 24.13 17.59 -17.89
CA SER A 660 22.96 17.14 -17.11
C SER A 660 22.17 18.33 -16.56
N LYS A 661 20.83 18.19 -16.53
CA LYS A 661 19.92 19.12 -15.84
C LYS A 661 20.08 19.07 -14.31
N ASP A 662 20.68 18.00 -13.79
CA ASP A 662 20.93 17.77 -12.36
C ASP A 662 22.28 18.35 -11.89
N LYS A 663 22.93 19.20 -12.69
CA LYS A 663 24.18 19.86 -12.34
C LYS A 663 24.12 20.60 -11.01
N TRP A 664 22.97 21.17 -10.67
CA TRP A 664 22.77 21.87 -9.40
C TRP A 664 22.99 20.95 -8.18
N ILE A 665 22.73 19.65 -8.28
CA ILE A 665 23.00 18.68 -7.21
C ILE A 665 24.51 18.52 -6.99
N ALA A 666 25.28 18.41 -8.09
CA ALA A 666 26.73 18.37 -8.01
C ALA A 666 27.31 19.67 -7.42
N TRP A 667 26.74 20.82 -7.79
CA TRP A 667 27.09 22.12 -7.20
C TRP A 667 26.78 22.19 -5.71
N PHE A 668 25.65 21.64 -5.26
CA PHE A 668 25.30 21.61 -3.84
C PHE A 668 26.28 20.73 -3.03
N ASN A 669 26.59 19.53 -3.53
CA ASN A 669 27.53 18.63 -2.87
C ASN A 669 28.95 19.19 -2.85
N LEU A 670 29.37 19.85 -3.93
CA LEU A 670 30.63 20.58 -3.99
C LEU A 670 30.66 21.71 -2.96
N GLY A 671 29.58 22.50 -2.83
CA GLY A 671 29.48 23.56 -1.83
C GLY A 671 29.58 23.05 -0.39
N ALA A 672 28.94 21.92 -0.08
CA ALA A 672 29.06 21.27 1.22
C ALA A 672 30.49 20.79 1.50
N LEU A 673 31.15 20.19 0.50
CA LEU A 673 32.51 19.71 0.60
C LEU A 673 33.52 20.85 0.78
N LEU A 674 33.40 21.92 -0.02
CA LEU A 674 34.21 23.14 0.09
C LEU A 674 34.05 23.79 1.47
N SER A 675 32.82 23.90 1.96
CA SER A 675 32.54 24.43 3.31
C SER A 675 33.20 23.58 4.40
N SER A 676 33.20 22.26 4.27
CA SER A 676 33.87 21.37 5.23
C SER A 676 35.40 21.44 5.17
N SER A 677 35.96 21.83 4.03
CA SER A 677 37.41 21.98 3.80
C SER A 677 37.96 23.36 4.17
N GLY A 678 37.09 24.33 4.50
CA GLY A 678 37.46 25.70 4.87
C GLY A 678 37.47 26.71 3.72
N ASP A 679 37.18 26.31 2.48
CA ASP A 679 37.01 27.23 1.34
C ASP A 679 35.59 27.82 1.33
N LEU A 680 35.38 28.84 2.17
CA LEU A 680 34.07 29.46 2.37
C LEU A 680 33.62 30.29 1.15
N THR A 681 34.57 30.91 0.45
CA THR A 681 34.27 31.69 -0.76
C THR A 681 33.86 30.77 -1.92
N GLY A 682 34.55 29.65 -2.10
CA GLY A 682 34.15 28.63 -3.07
C GLY A 682 32.80 27.98 -2.72
N ALA A 683 32.54 27.72 -1.43
CA ALA A 683 31.26 27.18 -0.97
C ALA A 683 30.09 28.14 -1.24
N GLU A 684 30.27 29.43 -0.97
CA GLU A 684 29.26 30.45 -1.24
C GLU A 684 28.92 30.52 -2.73
N GLN A 685 29.94 30.58 -3.60
CA GLN A 685 29.75 30.59 -5.06
C GLN A 685 28.98 29.36 -5.52
N ALA A 686 29.32 28.18 -5.01
CA ALA A 686 28.64 26.94 -5.35
C ALA A 686 27.15 26.98 -4.97
N PHE A 687 26.80 27.42 -3.75
CA PHE A 687 25.41 27.51 -3.31
C PHE A 687 24.61 28.61 -4.04
N GLN A 688 25.25 29.73 -4.42
CA GLN A 688 24.60 30.73 -5.26
C GLN A 688 24.24 30.18 -6.64
N VAL A 689 25.13 29.40 -7.26
CA VAL A 689 24.84 28.71 -8.53
C VAL A 689 23.69 27.72 -8.38
N VAL A 690 23.58 27.02 -7.24
CA VAL A 690 22.42 26.17 -6.94
C VAL A 690 21.13 26.98 -6.90
N LEU A 691 21.11 28.12 -6.22
CA LEU A 691 19.91 28.97 -6.12
C LEU A 691 19.56 29.68 -7.43
N GLN A 692 20.53 29.93 -8.32
CA GLN A 692 20.25 30.41 -9.67
C GLN A 692 19.56 29.33 -10.52
N GLN A 693 19.97 28.06 -10.38
CA GLN A 693 19.38 26.94 -11.12
C GLN A 693 18.08 26.42 -10.49
N GLN A 694 17.95 26.53 -9.17
CA GLN A 694 16.82 26.07 -8.36
C GLN A 694 16.48 27.09 -7.26
N PRO A 695 15.78 28.19 -7.58
CA PRO A 695 15.49 29.29 -6.62
C PRO A 695 14.73 28.87 -5.36
N GLY A 696 13.95 27.78 -5.45
CA GLY A 696 13.15 27.21 -4.35
C GLY A 696 13.92 26.23 -3.45
N PHE A 697 15.21 25.98 -3.69
CA PHE A 697 15.95 24.98 -2.93
C PHE A 697 16.37 25.47 -1.54
N ILE A 698 15.55 25.14 -0.54
CA ILE A 698 15.63 25.65 0.84
C ILE A 698 17.00 25.33 1.49
N GLN A 699 17.57 24.17 1.21
CA GLN A 699 18.83 23.72 1.82
C GLN A 699 20.02 24.57 1.36
N ALA A 700 20.09 24.97 0.08
CA ALA A 700 21.15 25.89 -0.38
C ALA A 700 20.96 27.30 0.20
N ARG A 701 19.71 27.75 0.39
CA ARG A 701 19.42 29.05 1.02
C ARG A 701 19.87 29.08 2.48
N LYS A 702 19.53 28.04 3.24
CA LYS A 702 19.98 27.88 4.63
C LYS A 702 21.50 27.78 4.74
N ALA A 703 22.14 27.02 3.84
CA ALA A 703 23.60 26.92 3.80
C ALA A 703 24.28 28.28 3.51
N LEU A 704 23.70 29.10 2.62
CA LEU A 704 24.18 30.45 2.32
C LEU A 704 24.01 31.40 3.53
N GLU A 705 22.84 31.38 4.17
CA GLU A 705 22.56 32.17 5.38
C GLU A 705 23.53 31.83 6.51
N LEU A 706 23.84 30.54 6.70
CA LEU A 706 24.84 30.07 7.66
C LEU A 706 26.25 30.57 7.30
N LEU A 707 26.68 30.45 6.04
CA LEU A 707 27.97 30.97 5.58
C LEU A 707 28.09 32.49 5.79
N HIS A 708 27.05 33.25 5.46
CA HIS A 708 26.99 34.71 5.63
C HIS A 708 26.97 35.14 7.09
N SER A 709 26.43 34.31 7.99
CA SER A 709 26.53 34.54 9.44
C SER A 709 27.95 34.33 9.98
N CYS A 710 28.79 33.55 9.28
CA CYS A 710 30.17 33.24 9.65
C CYS A 710 31.20 34.22 9.06
N MET A 711 30.95 34.77 7.87
CA MET A 711 31.90 35.65 7.17
C MET A 711 32.25 37.01 7.82
N PRO A 712 31.44 37.64 8.72
CA PRO A 712 31.84 38.89 9.37
C PRO A 712 32.92 38.68 10.45
N LYS A 713 33.20 37.43 10.86
CA LYS A 713 34.15 37.13 11.95
C LYS A 713 35.54 36.68 11.47
N SER A 714 35.76 36.50 10.17
CA SER A 714 37.05 36.02 9.62
C SER A 714 37.97 37.11 9.09
N LYS A 715 37.52 38.37 8.95
CA LYS A 715 38.41 39.49 8.59
C LYS A 715 39.22 40.05 9.77
N GLN A 716 39.03 39.55 10.99
CA GLN A 716 39.69 40.11 12.19
C GLN A 716 40.32 39.09 13.14
N LEU A 717 40.48 37.82 12.72
CA LEU A 717 41.09 36.78 13.55
C LEU A 717 42.08 35.95 12.73
N CYS A 718 43.22 36.59 12.41
CA CYS A 718 44.48 35.89 12.17
C CYS A 718 45.34 36.00 13.43
N SER A 719 45.07 35.18 14.44
CA SER A 719 46.05 34.81 15.46
C SER A 719 45.53 33.64 16.30
N GLU A 720 46.27 32.54 16.20
CA GLU A 720 46.48 31.42 17.14
C GLU A 720 45.36 30.98 18.11
N ASN A 721 45.05 29.68 18.00
CA ASN A 721 44.47 28.81 19.02
C ASN A 721 43.09 29.20 19.57
N ASP A 722 42.02 28.77 18.86
CA ASP A 722 40.71 28.68 19.49
C ASP A 722 39.95 27.40 19.12
N LYS A 723 39.90 26.45 20.07
CA LYS A 723 39.17 25.17 19.96
C LYS A 723 37.64 25.37 19.90
N ASN A 724 37.14 26.59 20.17
CA ASN A 724 35.73 26.94 20.06
C ASN A 724 35.26 27.17 18.62
N ALA A 725 36.15 27.55 17.69
CA ALA A 725 35.81 27.60 16.28
C ALA A 725 35.50 26.17 15.75
N LEU A 726 36.34 25.19 16.08
CA LEU A 726 36.15 23.77 15.69
C LEU A 726 34.86 23.15 16.26
N GLY A 727 34.42 23.56 17.46
CA GLY A 727 33.17 23.11 18.06
C GLY A 727 31.92 23.65 17.35
N PHE A 728 31.96 24.92 16.92
CA PHE A 728 30.85 25.56 16.21
C PHE A 728 30.73 25.05 14.75
N TRP A 729 31.84 24.75 14.08
CA TRP A 729 31.86 24.19 12.71
C TRP A 729 31.41 22.73 12.62
N LYS A 730 31.50 21.95 13.72
CA LYS A 730 30.86 20.63 13.80
C LYS A 730 29.32 20.68 13.78
N CYS A 731 28.72 21.84 14.08
CA CYS A 731 27.28 22.03 14.07
C CYS A 731 26.75 22.31 12.64
N VAL A 732 27.46 23.13 11.85
CA VAL A 732 27.11 23.41 10.43
C VAL A 732 27.28 22.17 9.53
N THR A 733 28.27 21.33 9.84
CA THR A 733 28.54 20.09 9.10
C THR A 733 27.62 18.92 9.47
N SER A 734 26.84 19.00 10.56
CA SER A 734 25.91 17.91 10.93
C SER A 734 24.63 17.92 10.10
N GLU A 735 24.16 19.10 9.66
CA GLU A 735 22.95 19.25 8.83
C GLU A 735 23.16 18.96 7.33
N THR A 736 24.41 19.02 6.83
CA THR A 736 24.75 18.86 5.40
C THR A 736 25.45 17.55 5.06
N LYS A 737 25.61 16.64 6.03
CA LYS A 737 26.53 15.49 5.97
C LYS A 737 26.17 14.37 4.97
N LYS A 738 25.02 14.43 4.30
CA LYS A 738 24.66 13.46 3.27
C LYS A 738 24.66 14.14 1.90
N PRO A 739 25.49 13.69 0.95
CA PRO A 739 25.42 14.22 -0.40
C PRO A 739 24.06 13.92 -1.01
N LEU A 740 23.51 14.90 -1.73
CA LEU A 740 22.33 14.70 -2.55
C LEU A 740 22.70 13.80 -3.73
N VAL A 741 21.88 12.79 -3.97
CA VAL A 741 22.00 11.91 -5.13
C VAL A 741 20.81 12.20 -6.04
N ALA A 742 21.02 12.25 -7.36
CA ALA A 742 19.89 12.29 -8.29
C ALA A 742 19.07 11.00 -8.10
N HIS A 743 17.80 11.15 -7.70
CA HIS A 743 16.85 10.06 -7.73
C HIS A 743 16.43 9.85 -9.18
N SER A 744 16.94 8.78 -9.79
CA SER A 744 16.56 8.31 -11.13
C SER A 744 15.11 7.87 -11.19
#